data_AF-Q8MZM4-F1
#
_entry.id   AF-Q8MZM4-F1
#
_cell.length_a   1.000
_cell.length_b   1.000
_cell.length_c   1.000
_cell.angle_alpha   90.00
_cell.angle_beta   90.00
_cell.angle_gamma   90.00
#
_symmetry.space_group_name_H-M   'P 1'
#
loop_
_entity.id
_entity.type
_entity.pdbx_description
1 polymer ?
#
loop_
_entity_poly.entity_id
_entity_poly.type
_entity_poly.pdbx_seq_one_letter_code
_entity_poly.pdbx_strand_id
1 'polypeptide(L)'
;MATNIRDKFRGLLQHPYEPLFLPKSDGQLFYDLPEKFFTDRYRPIGQNLINRFSAAAAAPAGTSADTPTMNRVSLNNIPDPDIKFAEAVPRRGAFSLFIPEHRVIAGRLIKLFLDQPDADTLGDVAAYARDRLNGPLFQYALASALLHRSDTSDVPVPSFLHLFPDQFIDPAAFPQIREEGRAVLQPNRMSIDIPLNYTASDRVTEQRLAYFREDIGVNLHHWHWHLVYPAEGPERVVRKDRRGELFYYMHQQMIARYQVERYSQGLGRVTPLDNLRTPIPEPYYPKILRSANNRTYPARYANMTLEDVIRPNDGLRVIISEVERQLQRIIAAIDEGVVVAPSGQRTQLDNFRGIDILGNIVESSSISVNRQLYGDTHNSGHVLLSLVHDPREDFLESFGVMGDVTTAMRDPVFYRWHTFVDSIFQRHKQRFAPYGPAELRNPGVNLLSLETELDRRDSVKNTLLTFWQRSQFDLGAGIDFGAEGSVFVTFTHLQHAAFNYRLQVAYSGTAKPATLRIFLAPKRNERGQSLTFEEQRRLAIEMDTFRVNLTPGINNIIRRSANSSVTIPYERTFRNVANTNIGDANFRFCGCGWPSHMLVPKGDQFGVEYDLFAMLSDHEQDRVNPLFDERTDCNDAHSFCGLRDRTYPDARNMGFPLDRRVANTVRSFQDFVAPYQNMRVATITIRFTNTVVERT
;
A
#
# COMPACT_ATOMS: atom_id res chain seq x y z
N MET A 1 -12.67 16.60 -33.84
CA MET A 1 -11.33 16.07 -33.49
C MET A 1 -11.56 15.05 -32.39
N ALA A 2 -11.03 13.83 -32.49
CA ALA A 2 -11.17 12.86 -31.41
C ALA A 2 -10.43 13.41 -30.18
N THR A 3 -11.14 13.63 -29.09
CA THR A 3 -10.54 14.03 -27.81
C THR A 3 -9.55 12.94 -27.40
N ASN A 4 -8.29 13.31 -27.14
CA ASN A 4 -7.32 12.36 -26.59
C ASN A 4 -7.81 11.95 -25.19
N ILE A 5 -8.25 10.70 -25.05
CA ILE A 5 -8.85 10.20 -23.81
C ILE A 5 -7.91 10.35 -22.61
N ARG A 6 -6.59 10.25 -22.85
CA ARG A 6 -5.56 10.46 -21.81
C ARG A 6 -5.57 11.89 -21.30
N ASP A 7 -5.63 12.87 -22.20
CA ASP A 7 -5.69 14.29 -21.83
C ASP A 7 -7.00 14.59 -21.09
N LYS A 8 -8.11 13.94 -21.48
CA LYS A 8 -9.41 14.10 -20.80
C LYS A 8 -9.33 13.72 -19.32
N PHE A 9 -8.61 12.67 -18.94
CA PHE A 9 -8.45 12.26 -17.54
C PHE A 9 -7.28 12.95 -16.83
N ARG A 10 -6.21 13.32 -17.54
CA ARG A 10 -5.00 13.94 -16.96
C ARG A 10 -5.28 15.20 -16.15
N GLY A 11 -6.21 16.05 -16.60
CA GLY A 11 -6.61 17.25 -15.84
C GLY A 11 -7.57 16.99 -14.69
N LEU A 12 -8.30 15.87 -14.72
CA LEU A 12 -9.17 15.44 -13.61
C LEU A 12 -8.34 14.93 -12.42
N LEU A 13 -7.21 14.28 -12.72
CA LEU A 13 -6.31 13.62 -11.78
C LEU A 13 -5.11 14.51 -11.38
N GLN A 14 -5.34 15.79 -11.13
CA GLN A 14 -4.34 16.71 -10.57
C GLN A 14 -5.05 17.88 -9.89
N HIS A 15 -4.34 18.61 -9.03
CA HIS A 15 -4.83 19.80 -8.33
C HIS A 15 -6.27 19.63 -7.81
N PRO A 16 -6.53 18.70 -6.87
CA PRO A 16 -7.88 18.24 -6.56
C PRO A 16 -8.85 19.35 -6.12
N TYR A 17 -8.36 20.44 -5.54
CA TYR A 17 -9.21 21.55 -5.08
C TYR A 17 -9.29 22.72 -6.06
N GLU A 18 -8.41 22.80 -7.06
CA GLU A 18 -8.53 23.73 -8.18
C GLU A 18 -9.64 23.32 -9.16
N PRO A 19 -10.67 24.17 -9.38
CA PRO A 19 -11.75 23.85 -10.32
C PRO A 19 -11.27 23.60 -11.76
N LEU A 20 -12.07 22.90 -12.57
CA LEU A 20 -11.69 22.52 -13.94
C LEU A 20 -11.61 23.69 -14.94
N PHE A 21 -12.24 24.83 -14.63
CA PHE A 21 -12.10 26.03 -15.46
C PHE A 21 -10.71 26.69 -15.34
N LEU A 22 -9.90 26.29 -14.36
CA LEU A 22 -8.50 26.71 -14.27
C LEU A 22 -7.65 25.86 -15.22
N PRO A 23 -6.60 26.43 -15.85
CA PRO A 23 -5.66 25.67 -16.65
C PRO A 23 -5.03 24.54 -15.82
N LYS A 24 -4.69 23.43 -16.47
CA LYS A 24 -4.11 22.21 -15.91
C LYS A 24 -2.78 21.93 -16.59
N SER A 25 -1.94 21.09 -15.98
CA SER A 25 -0.64 20.71 -16.53
C SER A 25 0.23 21.92 -16.90
N ASP A 26 0.46 22.83 -15.94
CA ASP A 26 1.26 24.05 -16.14
C ASP A 26 0.78 24.92 -17.32
N GLY A 27 -0.54 25.11 -17.41
CA GLY A 27 -1.16 25.92 -18.47
C GLY A 27 -1.24 25.22 -19.84
N GLN A 28 -0.83 23.96 -19.97
CA GLN A 28 -0.85 23.23 -21.23
C GLN A 28 -2.18 22.57 -21.55
N LEU A 29 -3.08 22.40 -20.58
CA LEU A 29 -4.35 21.70 -20.73
C LEU A 29 -5.51 22.56 -20.23
N PHE A 30 -6.56 22.73 -21.04
CA PHE A 30 -7.73 23.52 -20.68
C PHE A 30 -9.02 22.79 -21.03
N TYR A 31 -10.04 22.91 -20.19
CA TYR A 31 -11.34 22.28 -20.40
C TYR A 31 -12.39 23.30 -20.85
N ASP A 32 -12.99 23.05 -22.00
CA ASP A 32 -14.13 23.83 -22.49
C ASP A 32 -15.40 23.36 -21.77
N LEU A 33 -15.70 24.01 -20.64
CA LEU A 33 -16.82 23.65 -19.77
C LEU A 33 -18.15 24.25 -20.27
N PRO A 34 -19.19 23.43 -20.49
CA PRO A 34 -20.56 23.94 -20.62
C PRO A 34 -21.00 24.66 -19.33
N GLU A 35 -21.91 25.65 -19.44
CA GLU A 35 -22.35 26.47 -18.30
C GLU A 35 -22.81 25.65 -17.08
N LYS A 36 -23.50 24.54 -17.33
CA LYS A 36 -24.00 23.67 -16.25
C LYS A 36 -22.90 22.94 -15.47
N PHE A 37 -21.68 22.83 -15.99
CA PHE A 37 -20.56 22.20 -15.29
C PHE A 37 -20.01 23.11 -14.19
N PHE A 38 -20.22 24.42 -14.29
CA PHE A 38 -19.90 25.35 -13.20
C PHE A 38 -20.80 25.07 -11.98
N THR A 39 -20.18 25.04 -10.80
CA THR A 39 -20.91 25.02 -9.54
C THR A 39 -21.68 26.34 -9.36
N ASP A 40 -22.68 26.35 -8.48
CA ASP A 40 -23.55 27.52 -8.26
C ASP A 40 -22.77 28.79 -7.93
N ARG A 41 -21.61 28.66 -7.25
CA ARG A 41 -20.74 29.79 -6.92
C ARG A 41 -20.13 30.47 -8.16
N TYR A 42 -19.75 29.68 -9.16
CA TYR A 42 -18.97 30.14 -10.32
C TYR A 42 -19.81 30.32 -11.59
N ARG A 43 -20.99 29.71 -11.67
CA ARG A 43 -21.90 29.84 -12.82
C ARG A 43 -22.19 31.31 -13.20
N PRO A 44 -22.50 32.24 -12.25
CA PRO A 44 -22.79 33.63 -12.60
C PRO A 44 -21.61 34.39 -13.23
N ILE A 45 -20.38 33.91 -13.04
CA ILE A 45 -19.15 34.53 -13.56
C ILE A 45 -18.42 33.62 -14.56
N GLY A 46 -19.07 32.56 -15.05
CA GLY A 46 -18.45 31.54 -15.91
C GLY A 46 -17.79 32.14 -17.15
N GLN A 47 -18.47 33.06 -17.83
CA GLN A 47 -17.91 33.74 -19.02
C GLN A 47 -16.67 34.58 -18.68
N ASN A 48 -16.65 35.24 -17.52
CA ASN A 48 -15.49 36.00 -17.08
C ASN A 48 -14.30 35.08 -16.79
N LEU A 49 -14.55 33.95 -16.13
CA LEU A 49 -13.52 32.94 -15.84
C LEU A 49 -12.96 32.35 -17.14
N ILE A 50 -13.83 31.99 -18.10
CA ILE A 50 -13.40 31.53 -19.43
C ILE A 50 -12.54 32.59 -20.09
N ASN A 51 -12.97 33.85 -20.15
CA ASN A 51 -12.18 34.93 -20.78
C ASN A 51 -10.80 35.10 -20.11
N ARG A 52 -10.73 35.03 -18.78
CA ARG A 52 -9.48 35.21 -18.04
C ARG A 52 -8.51 34.06 -18.26
N PHE A 53 -8.99 32.82 -18.15
CA PHE A 53 -8.13 31.63 -18.11
C PHE A 53 -7.92 30.98 -19.47
N SER A 54 -8.80 31.22 -20.45
CA SER A 54 -8.57 30.80 -21.85
C SER A 54 -7.65 31.76 -22.62
N ALA A 55 -7.53 33.03 -22.19
CA ALA A 55 -6.72 34.06 -22.86
C ALA A 55 -5.28 34.19 -22.33
N ALA A 56 -4.94 33.59 -21.18
CA ALA A 56 -3.54 33.41 -20.74
C ALA A 56 -2.71 32.53 -21.72
N ALA A 57 -3.34 32.06 -22.79
CA ALA A 57 -2.79 31.35 -23.95
C ALA A 57 -2.02 32.24 -24.96
N ALA A 58 -1.91 33.56 -24.76
CA ALA A 58 -0.97 34.37 -25.55
C ALA A 58 0.39 34.33 -24.86
N ALA A 59 1.32 33.58 -25.45
CA ALA A 59 2.71 33.57 -25.00
C ALA A 59 3.24 35.02 -24.88
N PRO A 60 4.00 35.37 -23.83
CA PRO A 60 4.57 36.71 -23.71
C PRO A 60 5.28 37.11 -25.01
N ALA A 61 5.05 38.33 -25.49
CA ALA A 61 5.67 38.81 -26.72
C ALA A 61 7.20 38.60 -26.66
N GLY A 62 7.73 37.66 -27.45
CA GLY A 62 9.14 37.29 -27.48
C GLY A 62 9.47 35.80 -27.29
N THR A 63 8.50 34.92 -27.05
CA THR A 63 8.75 33.46 -26.95
C THR A 63 8.80 32.78 -28.32
N SER A 64 9.74 31.84 -28.46
CA SER A 64 10.03 31.03 -29.68
C SER A 64 8.78 30.39 -30.31
N ALA A 65 8.83 30.14 -31.64
CA ALA A 65 7.84 29.38 -32.39
C ALA A 65 7.63 27.92 -31.89
N ASP A 66 8.46 27.45 -30.96
CA ASP A 66 8.33 26.16 -30.26
C ASP A 66 7.46 26.22 -29.00
N THR A 67 6.74 27.32 -28.74
CA THR A 67 5.87 27.42 -27.56
C THR A 67 4.67 26.47 -27.71
N PRO A 68 4.49 25.46 -26.84
CA PRO A 68 3.42 24.49 -26.99
C PRO A 68 2.05 25.17 -26.91
N THR A 69 1.25 24.96 -27.95
CA THR A 69 -0.17 25.35 -27.96
C THR A 69 -0.92 24.62 -26.86
N MET A 70 -1.71 25.34 -26.07
CA MET A 70 -2.59 24.78 -25.04
C MET A 70 -3.57 23.77 -25.67
N ASN A 71 -3.54 22.52 -25.20
CA ASN A 71 -4.47 21.48 -25.60
C ASN A 71 -5.85 21.75 -24.98
N ARG A 72 -6.90 21.75 -25.80
CA ARG A 72 -8.28 21.97 -25.33
C ARG A 72 -9.05 20.65 -25.31
N VAL A 73 -9.69 20.38 -24.18
CA VAL A 73 -10.59 19.24 -23.97
C VAL A 73 -12.02 19.74 -24.03
N SER A 74 -12.74 19.38 -25.08
CA SER A 74 -14.17 19.64 -25.17
C SER A 74 -14.96 18.59 -24.39
N LEU A 75 -15.93 19.03 -23.59
CA LEU A 75 -16.84 18.15 -22.87
C LEU A 75 -18.19 18.07 -23.60
N ASN A 76 -18.74 16.86 -23.69
CA ASN A 76 -20.05 16.68 -24.30
C ASN A 76 -21.17 17.13 -23.36
N ASN A 77 -22.32 17.44 -23.93
CA ASN A 77 -23.53 17.67 -23.13
C ASN A 77 -24.09 16.32 -22.66
N ILE A 78 -23.98 16.03 -21.36
CA ILE A 78 -24.49 14.80 -20.72
C ILE A 78 -25.84 15.02 -20.04
N PRO A 79 -26.68 14.00 -19.78
CA PRO A 79 -27.73 14.13 -18.77
C PRO A 79 -27.14 14.48 -17.40
N ASP A 80 -27.88 15.18 -16.53
CA ASP A 80 -27.39 15.53 -15.20
C ASP A 80 -27.19 14.24 -14.37
N PRO A 81 -25.95 13.89 -13.99
CA PRO A 81 -25.70 12.66 -13.26
C PRO A 81 -26.19 12.80 -11.81
N ASP A 82 -26.81 11.75 -11.29
CA ASP A 82 -27.20 11.71 -9.87
C ASP A 82 -25.95 11.48 -9.00
N ILE A 83 -25.42 12.57 -8.45
CA ILE A 83 -24.27 12.56 -7.54
C ILE A 83 -24.62 13.04 -6.13
N LYS A 84 -25.91 13.34 -5.85
CA LYS A 84 -26.33 13.93 -4.56
C LYS A 84 -26.00 13.05 -3.37
N PHE A 85 -26.03 11.73 -3.55
CA PHE A 85 -25.65 10.79 -2.50
C PHE A 85 -24.20 10.97 -2.03
N ALA A 86 -23.31 11.51 -2.87
CA ALA A 86 -21.91 11.72 -2.55
C ALA A 86 -21.62 13.10 -1.94
N GLU A 87 -22.57 14.04 -2.02
CA GLU A 87 -22.48 15.36 -1.38
C GLU A 87 -22.63 15.29 0.15
N ALA A 88 -23.07 14.13 0.68
CA ALA A 88 -23.05 13.83 2.11
C ALA A 88 -21.63 13.93 2.71
N VAL A 89 -20.58 13.71 1.91
CA VAL A 89 -19.20 14.05 2.29
C VAL A 89 -18.87 15.43 1.71
N PRO A 90 -18.66 16.46 2.56
CA PRO A 90 -18.42 17.81 2.06
C PRO A 90 -17.18 17.89 1.15
N ARG A 91 -17.21 18.77 0.14
CA ARG A 91 -16.10 18.96 -0.83
C ARG A 91 -14.71 19.05 -0.18
N ARG A 92 -14.63 19.75 0.97
CA ARG A 92 -13.41 19.95 1.77
C ARG A 92 -13.44 19.21 3.12
N GLY A 93 -14.41 18.32 3.31
CA GLY A 93 -14.53 17.47 4.50
C GLY A 93 -13.45 16.38 4.54
N ALA A 94 -13.31 15.74 5.69
CA ALA A 94 -12.45 14.58 5.81
C ALA A 94 -13.14 13.34 5.22
N PHE A 95 -12.37 12.48 4.55
CA PHE A 95 -12.86 11.23 3.96
C PHE A 95 -12.02 10.08 4.50
N SER A 96 -12.69 8.98 4.87
CA SER A 96 -12.07 7.81 5.48
C SER A 96 -12.71 6.55 4.98
N LEU A 97 -11.90 5.61 4.51
CA LEU A 97 -12.36 4.25 4.19
C LEU A 97 -12.63 3.41 5.44
N PHE A 98 -12.37 3.89 6.66
CA PHE A 98 -12.75 3.17 7.88
C PHE A 98 -14.16 3.53 8.37
N ILE A 99 -14.70 4.68 7.93
CA ILE A 99 -16.09 5.09 8.20
C ILE A 99 -17.04 4.34 7.24
N PRO A 100 -18.01 3.55 7.74
CA PRO A 100 -18.88 2.72 6.89
C PRO A 100 -19.66 3.52 5.85
N GLU A 101 -20.23 4.67 6.22
CA GLU A 101 -21.00 5.51 5.31
C GLU A 101 -20.14 6.04 4.15
N HIS A 102 -18.93 6.52 4.44
CA HIS A 102 -17.96 6.96 3.43
C HIS A 102 -17.60 5.85 2.45
N ARG A 103 -17.41 4.61 2.93
CA ARG A 103 -17.15 3.46 2.04
C ARG A 103 -18.34 3.14 1.13
N VAL A 104 -19.56 3.20 1.66
CA VAL A 104 -20.79 2.97 0.85
C VAL A 104 -20.92 4.04 -0.22
N ILE A 105 -20.69 5.30 0.13
CA ILE A 105 -20.70 6.42 -0.82
C ILE A 105 -19.63 6.23 -1.90
N ALA A 106 -18.41 5.88 -1.53
CA ALA A 106 -17.34 5.58 -2.48
C ALA A 106 -17.71 4.43 -3.42
N GLY A 107 -18.28 3.34 -2.89
CA GLY A 107 -18.75 2.22 -3.69
C GLY A 107 -19.83 2.59 -4.71
N ARG A 108 -20.78 3.46 -4.32
CA ARG A 108 -21.80 3.99 -5.25
C ARG A 108 -21.21 4.90 -6.32
N LEU A 109 -20.23 5.74 -5.97
CA LEU A 109 -19.55 6.61 -6.94
C LEU A 109 -18.70 5.79 -7.93
N ILE A 110 -18.00 4.76 -7.44
CA ILE A 110 -17.31 3.79 -8.30
C ILE A 110 -18.30 3.13 -9.26
N LYS A 111 -19.46 2.68 -8.76
CA LYS A 111 -20.51 2.10 -9.60
C LYS A 111 -20.95 3.08 -10.70
N LEU A 112 -21.22 4.33 -10.35
CA LEU A 112 -21.63 5.36 -11.31
C LEU A 112 -20.61 5.55 -12.44
N PHE A 113 -19.32 5.59 -12.13
CA PHE A 113 -18.26 5.67 -13.13
C PHE A 113 -18.11 4.39 -13.97
N LEU A 114 -18.27 3.24 -13.33
CA LEU A 114 -18.18 1.93 -13.97
C LEU A 114 -19.35 1.63 -14.93
N ASP A 115 -20.52 2.22 -14.69
CA ASP A 115 -21.74 2.01 -15.48
C ASP A 115 -21.81 2.91 -16.73
N GLN A 116 -20.85 3.81 -16.92
CA GLN A 116 -20.81 4.67 -18.12
C GLN A 116 -20.55 3.85 -19.39
N PRO A 117 -21.15 4.20 -20.53
CA PRO A 117 -21.09 3.39 -21.76
C PRO A 117 -19.67 3.28 -22.32
N ASP A 118 -18.89 4.35 -22.24
CA ASP A 118 -17.54 4.44 -22.78
C ASP A 118 -16.68 5.42 -21.96
N ALA A 119 -15.37 5.37 -22.18
CA ALA A 119 -14.39 6.20 -21.51
C ALA A 119 -14.63 7.71 -21.73
N ASP A 120 -15.13 8.11 -22.90
CA ASP A 120 -15.36 9.53 -23.21
C ASP A 120 -16.52 10.09 -22.35
N THR A 121 -17.63 9.37 -22.31
CA THR A 121 -18.80 9.68 -21.46
C THR A 121 -18.42 9.64 -19.98
N LEU A 122 -17.59 8.68 -19.56
CA LEU A 122 -17.01 8.67 -18.22
C LEU A 122 -16.24 9.96 -17.93
N GLY A 123 -15.39 10.40 -18.85
CA GLY A 123 -14.65 11.66 -18.70
C GLY A 123 -15.57 12.87 -18.51
N ASP A 124 -16.70 12.93 -19.23
CA ASP A 124 -17.69 14.00 -19.07
C ASP A 124 -18.39 13.95 -17.70
N VAL A 125 -18.85 12.77 -17.27
CA VAL A 125 -19.49 12.58 -15.96
C VAL A 125 -18.52 12.88 -14.82
N ALA A 126 -17.26 12.42 -14.94
CA ALA A 126 -16.22 12.70 -13.98
C ALA A 126 -15.89 14.20 -13.91
N ALA A 127 -15.85 14.89 -15.06
CA ALA A 127 -15.65 16.35 -15.10
C ALA A 127 -16.79 17.10 -14.40
N TYR A 128 -18.04 16.68 -14.58
CA TYR A 128 -19.19 17.28 -13.87
C TYR A 128 -19.10 17.05 -12.34
N ALA A 129 -18.73 15.84 -11.92
CA ALA A 129 -18.67 15.46 -10.52
C ALA A 129 -17.50 16.11 -9.75
N ARG A 130 -16.34 16.26 -10.39
CA ARG A 130 -15.06 16.66 -9.75
C ARG A 130 -15.18 17.90 -8.86
N ASP A 131 -15.78 18.96 -9.37
CA ASP A 131 -15.80 20.25 -8.66
C ASP A 131 -16.90 20.33 -7.58
N ARG A 132 -17.80 19.34 -7.53
CA ARG A 132 -18.92 19.24 -6.58
C ARG A 132 -18.63 18.32 -5.41
N LEU A 133 -17.84 17.27 -5.64
CA LEU A 133 -17.62 16.20 -4.66
C LEU A 133 -16.36 16.39 -3.82
N ASN A 134 -16.27 15.63 -2.73
CA ASN A 134 -15.08 15.55 -1.89
C ASN A 134 -13.84 15.11 -2.69
N GLY A 135 -12.72 15.81 -2.50
CA GLY A 135 -11.49 15.59 -3.26
C GLY A 135 -10.97 14.14 -3.17
N PRO A 136 -10.60 13.65 -1.97
CA PRO A 136 -10.15 12.27 -1.79
C PRO A 136 -11.17 11.22 -2.27
N LEU A 137 -12.45 11.40 -1.96
CA LEU A 137 -13.53 10.52 -2.43
C LEU A 137 -13.58 10.41 -3.96
N PHE A 138 -13.58 11.55 -4.65
CA PHE A 138 -13.62 11.61 -6.11
C PHE A 138 -12.39 10.94 -6.71
N GLN A 139 -11.20 11.29 -6.24
CA GLN A 139 -9.94 10.75 -6.75
C GLN A 139 -9.85 9.24 -6.53
N TYR A 140 -10.25 8.75 -5.35
CA TYR A 140 -10.32 7.32 -5.04
C TYR A 140 -11.29 6.58 -5.97
N ALA A 141 -12.52 7.09 -6.12
CA ALA A 141 -13.53 6.45 -6.93
C ALA A 141 -13.17 6.43 -8.42
N LEU A 142 -12.63 7.53 -8.94
CA LEU A 142 -12.19 7.63 -10.33
C LEU A 142 -10.99 6.72 -10.60
N ALA A 143 -9.99 6.72 -9.72
CA ALA A 143 -8.85 5.81 -9.82
C ALA A 143 -9.29 4.33 -9.84
N SER A 144 -10.19 3.95 -8.92
CA SER A 144 -10.75 2.60 -8.90
C SER A 144 -11.50 2.28 -10.20
N ALA A 145 -12.29 3.20 -10.74
CA ALA A 145 -13.02 2.96 -11.99
C ALA A 145 -12.08 2.77 -13.18
N LEU A 146 -11.07 3.64 -13.32
CA LEU A 146 -10.07 3.58 -14.40
C LEU A 146 -9.26 2.27 -14.37
N LEU A 147 -9.03 1.71 -13.19
CA LEU A 147 -8.33 0.42 -13.03
C LEU A 147 -9.17 -0.80 -13.41
N HIS A 148 -10.50 -0.68 -13.45
CA HIS A 148 -11.42 -1.80 -13.68
C HIS A 148 -12.17 -1.72 -15.02
N ARG A 149 -11.91 -0.69 -15.81
CA ARG A 149 -12.46 -0.50 -17.14
C ARG A 149 -11.44 -0.91 -18.20
N SER A 150 -11.86 -1.73 -19.15
CA SER A 150 -10.99 -2.22 -20.23
C SER A 150 -10.63 -1.11 -21.22
N ASP A 151 -11.56 -0.19 -21.46
CA ASP A 151 -11.43 0.96 -22.36
C ASP A 151 -10.63 2.14 -21.77
N THR A 152 -10.10 2.00 -20.54
CA THR A 152 -9.21 2.98 -19.89
C THR A 152 -7.89 2.35 -19.44
N SER A 153 -7.53 1.20 -19.98
CA SER A 153 -6.33 0.44 -19.58
C SER A 153 -5.01 1.19 -19.82
N ASP A 154 -5.00 2.18 -20.70
CA ASP A 154 -3.86 3.02 -21.05
C ASP A 154 -3.89 4.43 -20.43
N VAL A 155 -4.89 4.73 -19.59
CA VAL A 155 -4.99 6.00 -18.85
C VAL A 155 -4.08 5.95 -17.62
N PRO A 156 -3.05 6.81 -17.52
CA PRO A 156 -2.21 6.87 -16.34
C PRO A 156 -2.98 7.43 -15.15
N VAL A 157 -2.98 6.69 -14.04
CA VAL A 157 -3.48 7.17 -12.75
C VAL A 157 -2.28 7.67 -11.95
N PRO A 158 -2.28 8.90 -11.41
CA PRO A 158 -1.18 9.35 -10.57
C PRO A 158 -1.23 8.69 -9.19
N SER A 159 -0.04 8.50 -8.62
CA SER A 159 0.09 8.14 -7.21
C SER A 159 -0.60 9.19 -6.34
N PHE A 160 -1.21 8.75 -5.23
CA PHE A 160 -1.88 9.66 -4.30
C PHE A 160 -0.95 10.73 -3.71
N LEU A 161 0.37 10.48 -3.70
CA LEU A 161 1.40 11.48 -3.36
C LEU A 161 1.28 12.75 -4.21
N HIS A 162 0.97 12.60 -5.50
CA HIS A 162 0.86 13.71 -6.46
C HIS A 162 -0.52 14.37 -6.44
N LEU A 163 -1.45 13.85 -5.64
CA LEU A 163 -2.80 14.40 -5.47
C LEU A 163 -2.96 15.08 -4.10
N PHE A 164 -2.50 14.40 -3.04
CA PHE A 164 -2.64 14.84 -1.65
C PHE A 164 -1.30 14.69 -0.90
N PRO A 165 -0.27 15.47 -1.28
CA PRO A 165 1.05 15.40 -0.63
C PRO A 165 0.98 15.71 0.87
N ASP A 166 -0.06 16.42 1.32
CA ASP A 166 -0.32 16.76 2.71
C ASP A 166 -0.59 15.57 3.64
N GLN A 167 -0.83 14.39 3.07
CA GLN A 167 -0.93 13.14 3.81
C GLN A 167 0.42 12.42 3.98
N PHE A 168 1.45 12.86 3.26
CA PHE A 168 2.75 12.18 3.21
C PHE A 168 3.90 12.97 3.83
N ILE A 169 3.78 14.30 3.86
CA ILE A 169 4.90 15.21 4.08
C ILE A 169 4.63 16.12 5.29
N ASP A 170 5.71 16.48 5.99
CA ASP A 170 5.65 17.47 7.06
C ASP A 170 5.07 18.80 6.54
N PRO A 171 3.96 19.29 7.09
CA PRO A 171 3.34 20.52 6.62
C PRO A 171 4.20 21.77 6.82
N ALA A 172 5.25 21.71 7.65
CA ALA A 172 6.23 22.80 7.74
C ALA A 172 6.95 23.08 6.40
N ALA A 173 6.99 22.11 5.48
CA ALA A 173 7.55 22.28 4.14
C ALA A 173 6.65 23.12 3.21
N PHE A 174 5.31 23.10 3.37
CA PHE A 174 4.41 23.76 2.42
C PHE A 174 4.55 25.28 2.33
N PRO A 175 4.74 26.04 3.43
CA PRO A 175 5.07 27.46 3.35
C PRO A 175 6.37 27.72 2.56
N GLN A 176 7.41 26.91 2.78
CA GLN A 176 8.70 27.04 2.10
C GLN A 176 8.58 26.73 0.60
N ILE A 177 7.86 25.66 0.25
CA ILE A 177 7.51 25.30 -1.14
C ILE A 177 6.78 26.46 -1.84
N ARG A 178 5.82 27.11 -1.15
CA ARG A 178 5.09 28.26 -1.71
C ARG A 178 5.97 29.49 -1.87
N GLU A 179 6.86 29.75 -0.92
CA GLU A 179 7.84 30.83 -1.00
C GLU A 179 8.78 30.62 -2.18
N GLU A 180 9.42 29.46 -2.25
CA GLU A 180 10.32 29.06 -3.34
C GLU A 180 9.62 29.13 -4.71
N GLY A 181 8.40 28.58 -4.80
CA GLY A 181 7.60 28.57 -6.01
C GLY A 181 7.29 29.97 -6.54
N ARG A 182 7.04 30.94 -5.64
CA ARG A 182 6.68 32.32 -6.00
C ARG A 182 7.90 33.23 -6.19
N ALA A 183 8.96 33.02 -5.43
CA ALA A 183 10.14 33.88 -5.45
C ALA A 183 11.14 33.49 -6.53
N VAL A 184 11.19 32.20 -6.91
CA VAL A 184 12.24 31.64 -7.77
C VAL A 184 11.65 31.06 -9.06
N LEU A 185 12.27 31.42 -10.19
CA LEU A 185 11.93 30.86 -11.50
C LEU A 185 12.21 29.34 -11.51
N GLN A 186 11.32 28.57 -12.14
CA GLN A 186 11.36 27.09 -12.13
C GLN A 186 12.75 26.47 -12.38
N PRO A 187 13.58 26.92 -13.36
CA PRO A 187 14.90 26.32 -13.60
C PRO A 187 15.90 26.48 -12.44
N ASN A 188 15.64 27.44 -11.55
CA ASN A 188 16.52 27.81 -10.44
C ASN A 188 15.95 27.38 -9.08
N ARG A 189 14.78 26.72 -9.05
CA ARG A 189 14.16 26.29 -7.80
C ARG A 189 15.02 25.24 -7.11
N MET A 190 15.20 25.41 -5.80
CA MET A 190 15.86 24.44 -4.94
C MET A 190 14.83 23.51 -4.30
N SER A 191 15.26 22.28 -3.99
CA SER A 191 14.41 21.34 -3.27
C SER A 191 14.31 21.71 -1.79
N ILE A 192 13.14 21.51 -1.22
CA ILE A 192 12.90 21.71 0.22
C ILE A 192 13.22 20.40 0.96
N ASP A 193 14.07 20.46 1.98
CA ASP A 193 14.47 19.29 2.76
C ASP A 193 13.42 18.94 3.84
N ILE A 194 12.93 17.69 3.81
CA ILE A 194 12.15 17.10 4.92
C ILE A 194 13.13 16.43 5.90
N PRO A 195 13.14 16.83 7.19
CA PRO A 195 13.96 16.17 8.18
C PRO A 195 13.43 14.76 8.52
N LEU A 196 14.33 13.80 8.77
CA LEU A 196 13.96 12.46 9.26
C LEU A 196 13.20 12.52 10.60
N ASN A 197 13.69 13.34 11.52
CA ASN A 197 13.12 13.49 12.86
C ASN A 197 12.20 14.71 12.90
N TYR A 198 10.95 14.54 12.47
CA TYR A 198 9.94 15.62 12.49
C TYR A 198 8.75 15.32 13.42
N THR A 199 8.40 14.05 13.65
CA THR A 199 7.29 13.65 14.53
C THR A 199 7.69 13.65 16.01
N ALA A 200 8.85 13.08 16.34
CA ALA A 200 9.43 13.10 17.68
C ALA A 200 10.98 13.19 17.67
N SER A 201 11.56 13.54 18.81
CA SER A 201 13.00 13.46 19.05
C SER A 201 13.44 12.05 19.44
N ASP A 202 14.74 11.75 19.38
CA ASP A 202 15.33 10.46 19.80
C ASP A 202 15.09 10.09 21.27
N ARG A 203 14.58 11.03 22.09
CA ARG A 203 14.11 10.75 23.46
C ARG A 203 12.90 9.83 23.49
N VAL A 204 12.09 9.82 22.43
CA VAL A 204 10.96 8.90 22.29
C VAL A 204 11.50 7.60 21.71
N THR A 205 11.42 6.52 22.47
CA THR A 205 11.96 5.22 22.07
C THR A 205 11.41 4.71 20.73
N GLU A 206 10.12 4.91 20.48
CA GLU A 206 9.49 4.56 19.21
C GLU A 206 10.00 5.40 18.02
N GLN A 207 10.67 6.54 18.22
CA GLN A 207 11.25 7.33 17.13
C GLN A 207 12.28 6.53 16.31
N ARG A 208 12.93 5.53 16.91
CA ARG A 208 13.90 4.67 16.23
C ARG A 208 13.33 3.95 15.00
N LEU A 209 12.01 3.78 14.92
CA LEU A 209 11.32 3.16 13.78
C LEU A 209 10.52 4.15 12.91
N ALA A 210 10.72 5.46 13.09
CA ALA A 210 10.11 6.46 12.21
C ALA A 210 10.46 6.22 10.74
N TYR A 211 11.70 5.82 10.43
CA TYR A 211 12.13 5.50 9.06
C TYR A 211 11.33 4.36 8.39
N PHE A 212 10.66 3.51 9.16
CA PHE A 212 9.80 2.45 8.64
C PHE A 212 8.35 2.92 8.58
N ARG A 213 7.85 3.48 9.70
CA ARG A 213 6.45 3.88 9.85
C ARG A 213 6.07 5.07 8.96
N GLU A 214 6.98 6.02 8.83
CA GLU A 214 6.77 7.30 8.17
C GLU A 214 7.38 7.33 6.76
N ASP A 215 7.92 6.20 6.28
CA ASP A 215 8.37 6.06 4.90
C ASP A 215 7.20 6.28 3.92
N ILE A 216 7.41 7.16 2.96
CA ILE A 216 6.38 7.55 2.00
C ILE A 216 6.00 6.35 1.12
N GLY A 217 6.98 5.54 0.70
CA GLY A 217 6.73 4.36 -0.13
C GLY A 217 5.92 3.29 0.60
N VAL A 218 6.22 3.03 1.88
CA VAL A 218 5.48 2.05 2.70
C VAL A 218 4.01 2.45 2.85
N ASN A 219 3.76 3.73 3.15
CA ASN A 219 2.40 4.25 3.25
C ASN A 219 1.68 4.27 1.90
N LEU A 220 2.39 4.57 0.79
CA LEU A 220 1.84 4.47 -0.55
C LEU A 220 1.47 3.03 -0.91
N HIS A 221 2.30 2.05 -0.58
CA HIS A 221 1.98 0.63 -0.82
C HIS A 221 0.68 0.24 -0.12
N HIS A 222 0.51 0.59 1.15
CA HIS A 222 -0.70 0.29 1.92
C HIS A 222 -1.95 0.94 1.32
N TRP A 223 -1.87 2.22 0.91
CA TRP A 223 -2.97 2.86 0.19
C TRP A 223 -3.30 2.17 -1.14
N HIS A 224 -2.29 1.88 -1.97
CA HIS A 224 -2.51 1.22 -3.26
C HIS A 224 -3.07 -0.18 -3.10
N TRP A 225 -2.66 -0.92 -2.07
CA TRP A 225 -3.23 -2.23 -1.78
C TRP A 225 -4.73 -2.13 -1.48
N HIS A 226 -5.16 -1.18 -0.65
CA HIS A 226 -6.57 -0.94 -0.36
C HIS A 226 -7.36 -0.31 -1.53
N LEU A 227 -6.67 0.34 -2.48
CA LEU A 227 -7.28 0.76 -3.76
C LEU A 227 -7.55 -0.44 -4.67
N VAL A 228 -6.61 -1.39 -4.75
CA VAL A 228 -6.74 -2.60 -5.58
C VAL A 228 -7.72 -3.61 -4.95
N TYR A 229 -7.73 -3.74 -3.63
CA TYR A 229 -8.54 -4.70 -2.88
C TYR A 229 -9.52 -4.02 -1.91
N PRO A 230 -10.45 -3.16 -2.41
CA PRO A 230 -11.32 -2.40 -1.54
C PRO A 230 -12.28 -3.31 -0.77
N ALA A 231 -12.63 -2.89 0.46
CA ALA A 231 -13.59 -3.62 1.30
C ALA A 231 -15.04 -3.44 0.84
N GLU A 232 -15.36 -2.35 0.14
CA GLU A 232 -16.71 -2.00 -0.32
C GLU A 232 -16.70 -1.53 -1.77
N GLY A 233 -17.82 -1.72 -2.48
CA GLY A 233 -17.97 -1.32 -3.87
C GLY A 233 -18.69 -2.37 -4.71
N PRO A 234 -18.77 -2.15 -6.03
CA PRO A 234 -19.36 -3.12 -6.95
C PRO A 234 -18.69 -4.49 -6.82
N GLU A 235 -19.48 -5.55 -6.94
CA GLU A 235 -18.98 -6.91 -6.74
C GLU A 235 -17.79 -7.25 -7.64
N ARG A 236 -17.80 -6.78 -8.90
CA ARG A 236 -16.67 -6.96 -9.84
C ARG A 236 -15.37 -6.26 -9.43
N VAL A 237 -15.44 -5.29 -8.53
CA VAL A 237 -14.28 -4.56 -7.98
C VAL A 237 -13.79 -5.27 -6.72
N VAL A 238 -14.70 -5.61 -5.81
CA VAL A 238 -14.36 -6.22 -4.51
C VAL A 238 -13.98 -7.69 -4.66
N ARG A 239 -14.75 -8.49 -5.41
CA ARG A 239 -14.57 -9.94 -5.52
C ARG A 239 -13.36 -10.29 -6.40
N LYS A 240 -12.18 -10.22 -5.80
CA LYS A 240 -10.90 -10.66 -6.38
C LYS A 240 -10.44 -11.97 -5.76
N ASP A 241 -9.64 -12.71 -6.51
CA ASP A 241 -9.13 -14.02 -6.10
C ASP A 241 -8.36 -13.93 -4.78
N ARG A 242 -8.77 -14.75 -3.80
CA ARG A 242 -8.15 -14.90 -2.47
C ARG A 242 -7.86 -13.59 -1.74
N ARG A 243 -8.67 -12.54 -1.94
CA ARG A 243 -8.44 -11.21 -1.35
C ARG A 243 -8.35 -11.21 0.17
N GLY A 244 -9.09 -12.10 0.85
CA GLY A 244 -9.11 -12.17 2.30
C GLY A 244 -7.86 -12.86 2.83
N GLU A 245 -7.34 -13.84 2.10
CA GLU A 245 -6.04 -14.41 2.44
C GLU A 245 -4.92 -13.41 2.19
N LEU A 246 -5.01 -12.64 1.11
CA LEU A 246 -4.05 -11.58 0.80
C LEU A 246 -4.10 -10.45 1.82
N PHE A 247 -5.29 -10.09 2.32
CA PHE A 247 -5.46 -9.17 3.45
C PHE A 247 -4.66 -9.66 4.66
N TYR A 248 -4.85 -10.92 5.05
CA TYR A 248 -4.08 -11.51 6.14
C TYR A 248 -2.57 -11.48 5.85
N TYR A 249 -2.16 -11.97 4.68
CA TYR A 249 -0.74 -12.22 4.39
C TYR A 249 0.06 -10.93 4.27
N MET A 250 -0.46 -9.94 3.54
CA MET A 250 0.18 -8.63 3.37
C MET A 250 0.41 -7.96 4.74
N HIS A 251 -0.62 -7.92 5.60
CA HIS A 251 -0.49 -7.34 6.94
C HIS A 251 0.39 -8.18 7.87
N GLN A 252 0.33 -9.52 7.79
CA GLN A 252 1.23 -10.40 8.54
C GLN A 252 2.69 -10.12 8.19
N GLN A 253 3.01 -9.94 6.91
CA GLN A 253 4.34 -9.61 6.43
C GLN A 253 4.78 -8.21 6.86
N MET A 254 3.88 -7.22 6.87
CA MET A 254 4.16 -5.89 7.43
C MET A 254 4.53 -5.94 8.92
N ILE A 255 3.78 -6.70 9.72
CA ILE A 255 4.07 -6.88 11.16
C ILE A 255 5.39 -7.62 11.36
N ALA A 256 5.65 -8.68 10.58
CA ALA A 256 6.90 -9.42 10.63
C ALA A 256 8.10 -8.51 10.32
N ARG A 257 8.03 -7.73 9.23
CA ARG A 257 9.05 -6.73 8.87
C ARG A 257 9.25 -5.70 9.97
N TYR A 258 8.17 -5.11 10.49
CA TYR A 258 8.25 -4.15 11.59
C TYR A 258 8.88 -4.75 12.85
N GLN A 259 8.53 -5.99 13.22
CA GLN A 259 9.10 -6.67 14.38
C GLN A 259 10.59 -7.01 14.18
N VAL A 260 10.99 -7.37 12.97
CA VAL A 260 12.41 -7.56 12.62
C VAL A 260 13.17 -6.24 12.82
N GLU A 261 12.61 -5.12 12.37
CA GLU A 261 13.21 -3.81 12.58
C GLU A 261 13.27 -3.42 14.06
N ARG A 262 12.26 -3.77 14.85
CA ARG A 262 12.30 -3.56 16.31
C ARG A 262 13.51 -4.21 16.94
N TYR A 263 13.76 -5.49 16.66
CA TYR A 263 14.89 -6.20 17.24
C TYR A 263 16.23 -5.57 16.84
N SER A 264 16.40 -5.17 15.57
CA SER A 264 17.63 -4.52 15.11
C SER A 264 17.85 -3.13 15.73
N GLN A 265 16.79 -2.44 16.15
CA GLN A 265 16.87 -1.13 16.80
C GLN A 265 16.81 -1.18 18.34
N GLY A 266 16.98 -2.38 18.92
CA GLY A 266 16.99 -2.57 20.37
C GLY A 266 15.61 -2.41 21.03
N LEU A 267 14.53 -2.63 20.27
CA LEU A 267 13.15 -2.60 20.73
C LEU A 267 12.60 -4.01 20.88
N GLY A 268 11.89 -4.25 21.98
CA GLY A 268 11.28 -5.54 22.26
C GLY A 268 10.10 -5.88 21.33
N ARG A 269 9.49 -7.04 21.60
CA ARG A 269 8.32 -7.52 20.86
C ARG A 269 7.15 -6.53 20.93
N VAL A 270 6.43 -6.36 19.82
CA VAL A 270 5.18 -5.61 19.78
C VAL A 270 4.19 -6.25 20.74
N THR A 271 3.67 -5.45 21.66
CA THR A 271 2.60 -5.89 22.55
C THR A 271 1.27 -5.76 21.81
N PRO A 272 0.49 -6.85 21.63
CA PRO A 272 -0.81 -6.77 20.99
C PRO A 272 -1.73 -5.77 21.71
N LEU A 273 -2.70 -5.19 20.98
CA LEU A 273 -3.81 -4.45 21.57
C LEU A 273 -5.04 -5.37 21.65
N ASP A 274 -5.00 -6.33 22.57
CA ASP A 274 -6.03 -7.34 22.79
C ASP A 274 -7.08 -6.94 23.84
N ASN A 275 -6.80 -5.89 24.64
CA ASN A 275 -7.73 -5.28 25.56
C ASN A 275 -8.04 -3.83 25.13
N LEU A 276 -9.26 -3.61 24.66
CA LEU A 276 -9.72 -2.29 24.18
C LEU A 276 -9.98 -1.29 25.31
N ARG A 277 -9.94 -1.71 26.58
CA ARG A 277 -10.29 -0.88 27.75
C ARG A 277 -9.09 -0.42 28.55
N THR A 278 -7.91 -0.95 28.26
CA THR A 278 -6.67 -0.49 28.91
C THR A 278 -6.15 0.79 28.26
N PRO A 279 -5.58 1.73 29.06
CA PRO A 279 -4.88 2.89 28.51
C PRO A 279 -3.81 2.47 27.49
N ILE A 280 -3.69 3.24 26.41
CA ILE A 280 -2.70 3.02 25.35
C ILE A 280 -1.43 3.82 25.69
N PRO A 281 -0.33 3.18 26.08
CA PRO A 281 0.86 3.90 26.54
C PRO A 281 1.52 4.75 25.45
N GLU A 282 1.52 4.27 24.21
CA GLU A 282 2.23 4.92 23.11
C GLU A 282 1.50 6.18 22.63
N PRO A 283 2.08 7.39 22.81
CA PRO A 283 1.58 8.58 22.13
C PRO A 283 2.04 8.60 20.67
N TYR A 284 1.35 9.37 19.84
CA TYR A 284 1.84 9.71 18.51
C TYR A 284 1.32 11.08 18.08
N TYR A 285 2.24 11.92 17.58
CA TYR A 285 1.98 13.30 17.14
C TYR A 285 2.31 13.41 15.66
N PRO A 286 1.34 13.19 14.75
CA PRO A 286 1.60 13.01 13.33
C PRO A 286 2.21 14.22 12.62
N LYS A 287 1.99 15.42 13.17
CA LYS A 287 2.28 16.75 12.58
C LYS A 287 1.52 17.08 11.29
N ILE A 288 1.16 16.07 10.50
CA ILE A 288 0.45 16.23 9.22
C ILE A 288 -0.95 16.84 9.36
N LEU A 289 -1.38 17.47 8.27
CA LEU A 289 -2.47 18.43 8.21
C LEU A 289 -3.19 18.25 6.88
N ARG A 290 -4.53 18.30 6.85
CA ARG A 290 -5.30 18.29 5.60
C ARG A 290 -5.34 19.68 4.98
N SER A 291 -4.73 19.83 3.82
CA SER A 291 -4.67 21.09 3.06
C SER A 291 -6.07 21.63 2.69
N ALA A 292 -7.05 20.72 2.58
CA ALA A 292 -8.43 21.01 2.19
C ALA A 292 -9.16 22.01 3.10
N ASN A 293 -8.94 21.88 4.41
CA ASN A 293 -9.73 22.52 5.48
C ASN A 293 -8.90 22.96 6.68
N ASN A 294 -7.59 22.82 6.62
CA ASN A 294 -6.65 23.12 7.69
C ASN A 294 -6.87 22.35 9.01
N ARG A 295 -7.53 21.19 8.97
CA ARG A 295 -7.67 20.30 10.13
C ARG A 295 -6.50 19.32 10.16
N THR A 296 -5.91 19.14 11.34
CA THR A 296 -4.81 18.20 11.55
C THR A 296 -5.33 16.75 11.47
N TYR A 297 -4.40 15.81 11.38
CA TYR A 297 -4.66 14.48 11.93
C TYR A 297 -4.37 14.56 13.43
N PRO A 298 -5.38 14.58 14.31
CA PRO A 298 -5.15 14.85 15.72
C PRO A 298 -4.22 13.81 16.35
N ALA A 299 -3.41 14.28 17.29
CA ALA A 299 -2.47 13.44 18.01
C ALA A 299 -3.20 12.54 19.02
N ARG A 300 -2.63 11.37 19.30
CA ARG A 300 -3.00 10.57 20.48
C ARG A 300 -1.99 10.84 21.58
N TYR A 301 -2.45 11.36 22.71
CA TYR A 301 -1.61 11.56 23.88
C TYR A 301 -1.35 10.23 24.62
N ALA A 302 -0.33 10.22 25.46
CA ALA A 302 0.05 9.01 26.19
C ALA A 302 -1.05 8.61 27.17
N ASN A 303 -1.31 7.31 27.28
CA ASN A 303 -2.29 6.71 28.19
C ASN A 303 -3.74 7.16 27.97
N MET A 304 -4.10 7.58 26.75
CA MET A 304 -5.52 7.72 26.39
C MET A 304 -6.21 6.35 26.39
N THR A 305 -7.46 6.32 26.82
CA THR A 305 -8.28 5.11 26.86
C THR A 305 -9.36 5.21 25.79
N LEU A 306 -9.66 4.11 25.11
CA LEU A 306 -10.73 4.09 24.11
C LEU A 306 -12.08 4.30 24.80
N GLU A 307 -12.94 5.06 24.13
CA GLU A 307 -14.34 5.25 24.50
C GLU A 307 -15.25 4.79 23.36
N ASP A 308 -16.53 4.59 23.68
CA ASP A 308 -17.55 4.37 22.67
C ASP A 308 -17.63 5.59 21.73
N VAL A 309 -17.55 5.36 20.42
CA VAL A 309 -17.66 6.41 19.42
C VAL A 309 -19.13 6.56 19.03
N ILE A 310 -19.69 7.74 19.28
CA ILE A 310 -21.10 8.08 19.00
C ILE A 310 -21.12 9.48 18.37
N ARG A 311 -21.03 9.54 17.04
CA ARG A 311 -20.95 10.78 16.26
C ARG A 311 -22.09 10.78 15.23
N PRO A 312 -23.29 11.24 15.61
CA PRO A 312 -24.48 11.12 14.77
C PRO A 312 -24.39 11.96 13.48
N ASN A 313 -23.66 13.08 13.46
CA ASN A 313 -23.50 13.87 12.24
C ASN A 313 -22.58 13.18 11.22
N ASP A 314 -21.65 12.36 11.70
CA ASP A 314 -20.79 11.49 10.88
C ASP A 314 -21.44 10.12 10.55
N GLY A 315 -22.71 9.91 10.96
CA GLY A 315 -23.41 8.63 10.78
C GLY A 315 -22.74 7.46 11.51
N LEU A 316 -21.95 7.73 12.56
CA LEU A 316 -20.99 6.79 13.12
C LEU A 316 -21.34 6.37 14.54
N ARG A 317 -21.49 5.07 14.76
CA ARG A 317 -21.69 4.46 16.08
C ARG A 317 -20.88 3.18 16.21
N VAL A 318 -19.86 3.18 17.06
CA VAL A 318 -19.01 2.01 17.36
C VAL A 318 -18.88 1.87 18.87
N ILE A 319 -19.45 0.78 19.41
CA ILE A 319 -19.45 0.50 20.84
C ILE A 319 -18.43 -0.59 21.14
N ILE A 320 -17.55 -0.34 22.12
CA ILE A 320 -16.47 -1.27 22.49
C ILE A 320 -17.03 -2.65 22.84
N SER A 321 -18.13 -2.70 23.60
CA SER A 321 -18.76 -3.98 23.98
C SER A 321 -19.34 -4.76 22.79
N GLU A 322 -19.75 -4.08 21.72
CA GLU A 322 -20.22 -4.73 20.49
C GLU A 322 -19.04 -5.34 19.73
N VAL A 323 -17.92 -4.61 19.62
CA VAL A 323 -16.68 -5.10 19.02
C VAL A 323 -16.15 -6.32 19.78
N GLU A 324 -16.13 -6.28 21.11
CA GLU A 324 -15.73 -7.42 21.96
C GLU A 324 -16.60 -8.66 21.70
N ARG A 325 -17.94 -8.50 21.61
CA ARG A 325 -18.85 -9.62 21.29
C ARG A 325 -18.65 -10.16 19.88
N GLN A 326 -18.39 -9.31 18.90
CA GLN A 326 -18.10 -9.72 17.52
C GLN A 326 -16.80 -10.53 17.45
N LEU A 327 -15.74 -10.06 18.13
CA LEU A 327 -14.47 -10.80 18.26
C LEU A 327 -14.67 -12.17 18.90
N GLN A 328 -15.45 -12.27 19.97
CA GLN A 328 -15.79 -13.56 20.60
C GLN A 328 -16.49 -14.52 19.64
N ARG A 329 -17.41 -14.03 18.80
CA ARG A 329 -18.09 -14.86 17.77
C ARG A 329 -17.14 -15.32 16.68
N ILE A 330 -16.21 -14.47 16.24
CA ILE A 330 -15.17 -14.85 15.28
C ILE A 330 -14.28 -15.95 15.87
N ILE A 331 -13.82 -15.78 17.12
CA ILE A 331 -13.00 -16.78 17.81
C ILE A 331 -13.76 -18.10 17.97
N ALA A 332 -15.03 -18.06 18.36
CA ALA A 332 -15.87 -19.26 18.47
C ALA A 332 -16.04 -19.98 17.12
N ALA A 333 -16.25 -19.24 16.03
CA ALA A 333 -16.34 -19.80 14.68
C ALA A 333 -15.01 -20.45 14.24
N ILE A 334 -13.88 -19.82 14.58
CA ILE A 334 -12.55 -20.39 14.35
C ILE A 334 -12.36 -21.68 15.15
N ASP A 335 -12.74 -21.71 16.42
CA ASP A 335 -12.59 -22.90 17.29
C ASP A 335 -13.49 -24.06 16.85
N GLU A 336 -14.72 -23.76 16.43
CA GLU A 336 -15.62 -24.76 15.85
C GLU A 336 -15.15 -25.21 14.45
N GLY A 337 -14.44 -24.34 13.73
CA GLY A 337 -13.99 -24.59 12.36
C GLY A 337 -15.06 -24.32 11.31
N VAL A 338 -16.09 -23.54 11.64
CA VAL A 338 -17.26 -23.32 10.80
C VAL A 338 -17.73 -21.89 10.93
N VAL A 339 -18.09 -21.28 9.80
CA VAL A 339 -18.81 -20.01 9.75
C VAL A 339 -20.26 -20.22 9.34
N VAL A 340 -21.15 -19.31 9.76
CA VAL A 340 -22.59 -19.41 9.56
C VAL A 340 -23.09 -18.20 8.77
N ALA A 341 -23.70 -18.46 7.62
CA ALA A 341 -24.37 -17.45 6.80
C ALA A 341 -25.73 -17.05 7.41
N PRO A 342 -26.33 -15.91 7.00
CA PRO A 342 -27.66 -15.50 7.47
C PRO A 342 -28.76 -16.54 7.23
N SER A 343 -28.62 -17.38 6.21
CA SER A 343 -29.53 -18.49 5.90
C SER A 343 -29.43 -19.68 6.88
N GLY A 344 -28.47 -19.65 7.80
CA GLY A 344 -28.10 -20.80 8.63
C GLY A 344 -27.16 -21.80 7.94
N GLN A 345 -26.79 -21.56 6.68
CA GLN A 345 -25.82 -22.40 5.98
C GLN A 345 -24.47 -22.35 6.69
N ARG A 346 -23.91 -23.54 6.93
CA ARG A 346 -22.62 -23.74 7.62
C ARG A 346 -21.52 -24.02 6.60
N THR A 347 -20.46 -23.21 6.63
CA THR A 347 -19.29 -23.36 5.74
C THR A 347 -18.07 -23.70 6.56
N GLN A 348 -17.39 -24.79 6.21
CA GLN A 348 -16.17 -25.23 6.89
C GLN A 348 -15.01 -24.26 6.62
N LEU A 349 -14.28 -23.91 7.68
CA LEU A 349 -13.00 -23.21 7.60
C LEU A 349 -11.90 -24.23 7.33
N ASP A 350 -11.82 -24.69 6.08
CA ASP A 350 -10.77 -25.60 5.61
C ASP A 350 -9.40 -24.89 5.51
N ASN A 351 -8.32 -25.66 5.32
CA ASN A 351 -6.97 -25.10 5.31
C ASN A 351 -6.70 -24.10 4.18
N PHE A 352 -7.31 -24.33 3.01
CA PHE A 352 -6.99 -23.57 1.81
C PHE A 352 -7.86 -22.31 1.73
N ARG A 353 -9.18 -22.46 1.79
CA ARG A 353 -10.17 -21.38 1.64
C ARG A 353 -10.57 -20.73 2.96
N GLY A 354 -10.37 -21.42 4.09
CA GLY A 354 -10.81 -20.92 5.40
C GLY A 354 -10.17 -19.58 5.77
N ILE A 355 -8.89 -19.40 5.46
CA ILE A 355 -8.19 -18.14 5.73
C ILE A 355 -8.72 -16.98 4.86
N ASP A 356 -9.12 -17.25 3.62
CA ASP A 356 -9.74 -16.26 2.74
C ASP A 356 -11.12 -15.83 3.24
N ILE A 357 -11.94 -16.79 3.65
CA ILE A 357 -13.24 -16.52 4.28
C ILE A 357 -13.06 -15.68 5.54
N LEU A 358 -12.10 -16.04 6.40
CA LEU A 358 -11.81 -15.29 7.62
C LEU A 358 -11.30 -13.89 7.33
N GLY A 359 -10.46 -13.69 6.31
CA GLY A 359 -9.98 -12.37 5.92
C GLY A 359 -11.14 -11.43 5.57
N ASN A 360 -12.07 -11.93 4.77
CA ASN A 360 -13.29 -11.20 4.42
C ASN A 360 -14.19 -10.93 5.64
N ILE A 361 -14.16 -11.76 6.67
CA ILE A 361 -14.93 -11.57 7.91
C ILE A 361 -14.26 -10.55 8.85
N VAL A 362 -12.95 -10.66 9.06
CA VAL A 362 -12.20 -9.89 10.07
C VAL A 362 -11.99 -8.45 9.64
N GLU A 363 -11.55 -8.23 8.40
CA GLU A 363 -11.53 -6.90 7.76
C GLU A 363 -12.94 -6.32 7.68
N SER A 364 -13.90 -7.22 7.44
CA SER A 364 -15.26 -7.06 6.91
C SER A 364 -15.37 -6.39 5.55
N SER A 365 -15.20 -7.19 4.50
CA SER A 365 -15.49 -6.80 3.12
C SER A 365 -16.94 -7.09 2.73
N SER A 366 -17.41 -6.53 1.59
CA SER A 366 -18.79 -6.68 1.10
C SER A 366 -19.16 -8.13 0.77
N ILE A 367 -18.15 -8.99 0.64
CA ILE A 367 -18.27 -10.42 0.41
C ILE A 367 -18.10 -11.26 1.69
N SER A 368 -18.08 -10.63 2.87
CA SER A 368 -18.14 -11.32 4.16
C SER A 368 -19.37 -12.21 4.25
N VAL A 369 -19.19 -13.45 4.72
CA VAL A 369 -20.25 -14.48 4.77
C VAL A 369 -21.44 -14.02 5.62
N ASN A 370 -21.20 -13.29 6.71
CA ASN A 370 -22.26 -12.82 7.60
C ASN A 370 -21.83 -11.59 8.43
N ARG A 371 -22.00 -10.40 7.86
CA ARG A 371 -21.67 -9.13 8.53
C ARG A 371 -22.49 -8.85 9.78
N GLN A 372 -23.75 -9.29 9.82
CA GLN A 372 -24.61 -9.07 10.99
C GLN A 372 -24.10 -9.87 12.20
N LEU A 373 -23.62 -11.09 11.96
CA LEU A 373 -23.11 -11.95 13.03
C LEU A 373 -21.70 -11.57 13.47
N TYR A 374 -20.78 -11.42 12.50
CA TYR A 374 -19.35 -11.25 12.74
C TYR A 374 -18.86 -9.81 12.76
N GLY A 375 -19.65 -8.85 12.26
CA GLY A 375 -19.38 -7.43 12.39
C GLY A 375 -18.34 -6.86 11.43
N ASP A 376 -17.63 -5.85 11.93
CA ASP A 376 -16.64 -5.03 11.20
C ASP A 376 -15.40 -4.77 12.08
N THR A 377 -14.87 -5.83 12.69
CA THR A 377 -13.97 -5.72 13.85
C THR A 377 -12.67 -4.98 13.56
N HIS A 378 -11.97 -5.31 12.47
CA HIS A 378 -10.74 -4.62 12.03
C HIS A 378 -10.96 -3.11 11.88
N ASN A 379 -11.95 -2.71 11.07
CA ASN A 379 -12.20 -1.30 10.78
C ASN A 379 -12.75 -0.57 12.00
N SER A 380 -13.55 -1.24 12.85
CA SER A 380 -14.03 -0.68 14.12
C SER A 380 -12.87 -0.34 15.05
N GLY A 381 -11.82 -1.18 15.10
CA GLY A 381 -10.60 -0.87 15.85
C GLY A 381 -9.91 0.39 15.34
N HIS A 382 -9.79 0.56 14.02
CA HIS A 382 -9.30 1.79 13.40
C HIS A 382 -10.13 3.02 13.80
N VAL A 383 -11.46 2.91 13.73
CA VAL A 383 -12.38 3.99 14.12
C VAL A 383 -12.17 4.40 15.58
N LEU A 384 -12.21 3.44 16.51
CA LEU A 384 -12.01 3.68 17.94
C LEU A 384 -10.67 4.38 18.22
N LEU A 385 -9.59 3.89 17.61
CA LEU A 385 -8.25 4.45 17.77
C LEU A 385 -8.12 5.86 17.17
N SER A 386 -8.75 6.08 16.02
CA SER A 386 -8.65 7.35 15.29
C SER A 386 -9.42 8.49 15.94
N LEU A 387 -10.49 8.19 16.68
CA LEU A 387 -11.38 9.15 17.31
C LEU A 387 -11.27 9.17 18.82
N VAL A 388 -10.25 8.52 19.40
CA VAL A 388 -10.01 8.50 20.85
C VAL A 388 -9.92 9.90 21.48
N HIS A 389 -9.61 10.93 20.69
CA HIS A 389 -9.51 12.32 21.14
C HIS A 389 -10.84 13.09 21.11
N ASP A 390 -11.83 12.62 20.34
CA ASP A 390 -13.15 13.26 20.20
C ASP A 390 -14.20 12.21 19.79
N PRO A 391 -14.54 11.25 20.68
CA PRO A 391 -15.40 10.13 20.34
C PRO A 391 -16.88 10.53 20.16
N ARG A 392 -17.27 11.75 20.58
CA ARG A 392 -18.66 12.22 20.58
C ARG A 392 -18.93 13.43 19.68
N GLU A 393 -17.89 13.93 18.99
CA GLU A 393 -17.99 15.15 18.16
C GLU A 393 -18.23 16.43 18.98
N ASP A 394 -17.95 16.40 20.29
CA ASP A 394 -18.11 17.57 21.17
C ASP A 394 -17.14 18.70 20.78
N PHE A 395 -16.03 18.36 20.11
CA PHE A 395 -14.97 19.30 19.73
C PHE A 395 -14.86 19.54 18.21
N LEU A 396 -15.76 18.93 17.41
CA LEU A 396 -15.78 19.05 15.95
C LEU A 396 -14.44 18.67 15.30
N GLU A 397 -13.67 17.78 15.94
CA GLU A 397 -12.41 17.29 15.40
C GLU A 397 -12.65 16.12 14.45
N SER A 398 -11.70 15.91 13.54
CA SER A 398 -11.70 14.80 12.59
C SER A 398 -10.86 13.65 13.10
N PHE A 399 -10.98 12.46 12.50
CA PHE A 399 -10.12 11.31 12.82
C PHE A 399 -8.60 11.61 12.70
N GLY A 400 -7.83 11.01 13.61
CA GLY A 400 -6.35 10.96 13.57
C GLY A 400 -5.85 9.96 12.52
N VAL A 401 -4.54 9.70 12.47
CA VAL A 401 -3.92 8.91 11.37
C VAL A 401 -4.44 7.48 11.25
N MET A 402 -4.88 6.86 12.34
CA MET A 402 -5.51 5.54 12.30
C MET A 402 -6.82 5.52 11.49
N GLY A 403 -7.40 6.68 11.18
CA GLY A 403 -8.62 6.82 10.39
C GLY A 403 -8.38 7.02 8.89
N ASP A 404 -7.14 7.00 8.39
CA ASP A 404 -6.86 7.05 6.94
C ASP A 404 -5.87 5.98 6.53
N VAL A 405 -6.18 5.24 5.46
CA VAL A 405 -5.31 4.19 4.93
C VAL A 405 -3.99 4.76 4.41
N THR A 406 -3.90 6.04 4.02
CA THR A 406 -2.62 6.65 3.61
C THR A 406 -1.69 6.99 4.78
N THR A 407 -2.20 6.98 6.02
CA THR A 407 -1.45 7.49 7.19
C THR A 407 -1.40 6.53 8.37
N ALA A 408 -2.26 5.50 8.43
CA ALA A 408 -2.37 4.61 9.58
C ALA A 408 -1.04 3.95 9.97
N MET A 409 -0.24 3.52 9.00
CA MET A 409 1.06 2.86 9.25
C MET A 409 2.07 3.76 9.97
N ARG A 410 1.86 5.08 10.00
CA ARG A 410 2.73 6.03 10.72
C ARG A 410 2.65 5.86 12.23
N ASP A 411 1.50 5.40 12.72
CA ASP A 411 1.23 5.29 14.15
C ASP A 411 1.80 3.97 14.74
N PRO A 412 2.59 4.01 15.83
CA PRO A 412 2.99 2.78 16.53
C PRO A 412 1.82 1.86 16.92
N VAL A 413 0.62 2.40 17.18
CA VAL A 413 -0.55 1.60 17.56
C VAL A 413 -1.10 0.77 16.41
N PHE A 414 -0.84 1.14 15.15
CA PHE A 414 -1.21 0.34 13.98
C PHE A 414 -0.66 -1.08 14.13
N TYR A 415 0.62 -1.19 14.45
CA TYR A 415 1.30 -2.47 14.60
C TYR A 415 0.81 -3.26 15.82
N ARG A 416 0.39 -2.58 16.90
CA ARG A 416 -0.21 -3.24 18.07
C ARG A 416 -1.58 -3.84 17.73
N TRP A 417 -2.43 -3.05 17.07
CA TRP A 417 -3.75 -3.50 16.60
C TRP A 417 -3.63 -4.64 15.61
N HIS A 418 -2.75 -4.51 14.62
CA HIS A 418 -2.54 -5.51 13.59
C HIS A 418 -1.88 -6.79 14.14
N THR A 419 -1.04 -6.71 15.18
CA THR A 419 -0.53 -7.91 15.87
C THR A 419 -1.66 -8.67 16.58
N PHE A 420 -2.66 -7.97 17.13
CA PHE A 420 -3.85 -8.63 17.68
C PHE A 420 -4.69 -9.26 16.56
N VAL A 421 -4.92 -8.55 15.46
CA VAL A 421 -5.64 -9.09 14.29
C VAL A 421 -4.94 -10.32 13.71
N ASP A 422 -3.60 -10.29 13.54
CA ASP A 422 -2.81 -11.46 13.13
C ASP A 422 -3.04 -12.65 14.09
N SER A 423 -3.11 -12.41 15.41
CA SER A 423 -3.32 -13.50 16.38
C SER A 423 -4.63 -14.27 16.15
N ILE A 424 -5.67 -13.62 15.62
CA ILE A 424 -6.95 -14.25 15.24
C ILE A 424 -6.73 -15.21 14.06
N PHE A 425 -6.02 -14.76 13.02
CA PHE A 425 -5.68 -15.59 11.87
C PHE A 425 -4.73 -16.74 12.24
N GLN A 426 -3.76 -16.48 13.13
CA GLN A 426 -2.88 -17.52 13.63
C GLN A 426 -3.65 -18.61 14.38
N ARG A 427 -4.68 -18.26 15.15
CA ARG A 427 -5.54 -19.26 15.80
C ARG A 427 -6.16 -20.22 14.79
N HIS A 428 -6.59 -19.72 13.62
CA HIS A 428 -7.07 -20.56 12.53
C HIS A 428 -5.95 -21.44 11.94
N LYS A 429 -4.80 -20.84 11.58
CA LYS A 429 -3.66 -21.58 11.00
C LYS A 429 -3.14 -22.70 11.92
N GLN A 430 -3.25 -22.51 13.24
CA GLN A 430 -2.82 -23.49 14.25
C GLN A 430 -3.68 -24.76 14.34
N ARG A 431 -4.88 -24.76 13.73
CA ARG A 431 -5.77 -25.93 13.70
C ARG A 431 -5.27 -27.03 12.75
N PHE A 432 -4.41 -26.67 11.80
CA PHE A 432 -4.00 -27.58 10.73
C PHE A 432 -2.70 -28.28 11.04
N ALA A 433 -2.61 -29.53 10.60
CA ALA A 433 -1.39 -30.31 10.70
C ALA A 433 -0.23 -29.61 9.95
N PRO A 434 1.02 -29.80 10.42
CA PRO A 434 2.21 -29.43 9.66
C PRO A 434 2.19 -29.99 8.24
N TYR A 435 2.85 -29.29 7.31
CA TYR A 435 3.05 -29.79 5.96
C TYR A 435 3.79 -31.14 5.97
N GLY A 436 3.25 -32.10 5.21
CA GLY A 436 3.84 -33.43 5.09
C GLY A 436 5.01 -33.48 4.10
N PRO A 437 5.78 -34.59 4.08
CA PRO A 437 6.88 -34.75 3.12
C PRO A 437 6.46 -34.65 1.65
N ALA A 438 5.24 -35.06 1.30
CA ALA A 438 4.73 -34.97 -0.07
C ALA A 438 4.50 -33.51 -0.54
N GLU A 439 4.18 -32.61 0.39
CA GLU A 439 3.97 -31.19 0.10
C GLU A 439 5.31 -30.44 0.06
N LEU A 440 6.30 -30.86 0.86
CA LEU A 440 7.58 -30.17 1.02
C LEU A 440 8.70 -30.68 0.10
N ARG A 441 8.68 -31.95 -0.32
CA ARG A 441 9.74 -32.53 -1.18
C ARG A 441 9.54 -32.13 -2.65
N ASN A 442 10.67 -31.97 -3.34
CA ASN A 442 10.72 -31.90 -4.79
C ASN A 442 11.69 -32.99 -5.32
N PRO A 443 11.20 -34.19 -5.68
CA PRO A 443 12.05 -35.32 -6.03
C PRO A 443 13.06 -35.00 -7.14
N GLY A 444 14.30 -35.44 -6.93
CA GLY A 444 15.42 -35.22 -7.85
C GLY A 444 16.06 -33.83 -7.79
N VAL A 445 15.52 -32.89 -7.00
CA VAL A 445 16.06 -31.53 -6.83
C VAL A 445 16.88 -31.44 -5.54
N ASN A 446 18.15 -31.05 -5.67
CA ASN A 446 19.06 -30.85 -4.55
C ASN A 446 19.68 -29.45 -4.60
N LEU A 447 19.34 -28.61 -3.64
CA LEU A 447 19.90 -27.26 -3.48
C LEU A 447 21.27 -27.37 -2.79
N LEU A 448 22.34 -27.26 -3.57
CA LEU A 448 23.73 -27.44 -3.16
C LEU A 448 24.33 -26.21 -2.47
N SER A 449 23.96 -25.00 -2.91
CA SER A 449 24.42 -23.76 -2.29
C SER A 449 23.35 -22.66 -2.36
N LEU A 450 23.37 -21.78 -1.37
CA LEU A 450 22.56 -20.58 -1.26
C LEU A 450 23.47 -19.47 -0.72
N GLU A 451 23.70 -18.45 -1.53
CA GLU A 451 24.58 -17.34 -1.19
C GLU A 451 23.97 -16.02 -1.65
N THR A 452 24.33 -14.92 -0.99
CA THR A 452 24.14 -13.56 -1.51
C THR A 452 25.47 -12.91 -1.83
N GLU A 453 25.53 -12.13 -2.89
CA GLU A 453 26.71 -11.35 -3.26
C GLU A 453 26.27 -9.95 -3.69
N LEU A 454 26.94 -8.90 -3.20
CA LEU A 454 26.65 -7.53 -3.67
C LEU A 454 26.99 -7.42 -5.15
N ASP A 455 26.31 -6.53 -5.88
CA ASP A 455 26.55 -6.30 -7.31
C ASP A 455 27.80 -5.42 -7.54
N ARG A 456 28.94 -5.91 -7.00
CA ARG A 456 30.26 -5.27 -7.05
C ARG A 456 31.33 -6.34 -7.05
N ARG A 457 32.42 -6.11 -7.80
CA ARG A 457 33.60 -7.00 -7.81
C ARG A 457 34.17 -7.17 -6.40
N ASP A 458 34.60 -8.40 -6.11
CA ASP A 458 35.27 -8.79 -4.86
C ASP A 458 34.44 -8.52 -3.58
N SER A 459 33.11 -8.56 -3.69
CA SER A 459 32.25 -8.35 -2.52
C SER A 459 32.25 -9.57 -1.59
N VAL A 460 32.06 -9.29 -0.30
CA VAL A 460 31.98 -10.35 0.72
C VAL A 460 30.63 -11.06 0.57
N LYS A 461 30.68 -12.38 0.34
CA LYS A 461 29.48 -13.22 0.30
C LYS A 461 28.70 -13.13 1.61
N ASN A 462 27.38 -13.31 1.53
CA ASN A 462 26.47 -13.36 2.67
C ASN A 462 26.52 -12.10 3.56
N THR A 463 26.92 -10.97 3.00
CA THR A 463 26.87 -9.65 3.66
C THR A 463 26.04 -8.70 2.81
N LEU A 464 24.95 -8.19 3.38
CA LEU A 464 24.14 -7.13 2.79
C LEU A 464 24.43 -5.81 3.49
N LEU A 465 24.38 -4.72 2.73
CA LEU A 465 24.65 -3.38 3.24
C LEU A 465 23.42 -2.50 3.08
N THR A 466 23.08 -1.78 4.13
CA THR A 466 22.02 -0.78 4.16
C THR A 466 22.60 0.59 4.52
N PHE A 467 21.95 1.65 4.07
CA PHE A 467 22.40 3.03 4.25
C PHE A 467 21.22 3.99 4.12
N TRP A 468 21.46 5.28 4.35
CA TRP A 468 20.47 6.33 4.08
C TRP A 468 20.61 6.83 2.64
N GLN A 469 19.50 6.91 1.91
CA GLN A 469 19.48 7.56 0.60
C GLN A 469 18.67 8.85 0.68
N ARG A 470 19.20 9.93 0.10
CA ARG A 470 18.44 11.16 -0.19
C ARG A 470 17.90 11.08 -1.60
N SER A 471 16.60 11.29 -1.71
CA SER A 471 15.88 11.25 -2.98
C SER A 471 14.99 12.46 -3.11
N GLN A 472 14.71 12.84 -4.36
CA GLN A 472 13.83 13.95 -4.69
C GLN A 472 12.60 13.47 -5.46
N PHE A 473 11.47 14.14 -5.23
CA PHE A 473 10.30 14.03 -6.10
C PHE A 473 9.63 15.40 -6.26
N ASP A 474 8.92 15.55 -7.37
CA ASP A 474 8.15 16.75 -7.71
C ASP A 474 6.74 16.66 -7.12
N LEU A 475 6.29 17.72 -6.45
CA LEU A 475 4.96 17.85 -5.85
C LEU A 475 4.02 18.78 -6.60
N GLY A 476 4.47 19.42 -7.68
CA GLY A 476 3.72 20.49 -8.35
C GLY A 476 2.24 20.15 -8.57
N ALA A 477 1.96 18.94 -9.09
CA ALA A 477 0.61 18.47 -9.41
C ALA A 477 -0.37 18.36 -8.21
N GLY A 478 0.14 18.34 -6.97
CA GLY A 478 -0.65 18.19 -5.75
C GLY A 478 -0.72 19.46 -4.90
N ILE A 479 -0.08 20.56 -5.31
CA ILE A 479 -0.09 21.83 -4.58
C ILE A 479 -1.14 22.76 -5.19
N ASP A 480 -2.37 22.68 -4.68
CA ASP A 480 -3.46 23.57 -5.10
C ASP A 480 -3.14 25.05 -4.82
N PHE A 481 -3.43 25.92 -5.80
CA PHE A 481 -3.24 27.37 -5.75
C PHE A 481 -1.79 27.79 -5.44
N GLY A 482 -0.84 26.92 -5.78
CA GLY A 482 0.60 27.14 -5.72
C GLY A 482 1.14 27.97 -6.88
N ALA A 483 2.47 28.03 -7.00
CA ALA A 483 3.10 28.51 -8.22
C ALA A 483 3.12 27.39 -9.26
N GLU A 484 2.99 27.74 -10.55
CA GLU A 484 3.07 26.77 -11.64
C GLU A 484 4.46 26.14 -11.75
N GLY A 485 4.53 24.96 -12.37
CA GLY A 485 5.75 24.20 -12.59
C GLY A 485 6.18 23.36 -11.39
N SER A 486 7.27 22.62 -11.60
CA SER A 486 7.81 21.69 -10.62
C SER A 486 8.26 22.35 -9.33
N VAL A 487 7.94 21.73 -8.20
CA VAL A 487 8.50 22.07 -6.89
C VAL A 487 8.98 20.79 -6.23
N PHE A 488 10.28 20.74 -5.99
CA PHE A 488 10.94 19.53 -5.52
C PHE A 488 11.02 19.50 -4.00
N VAL A 489 10.90 18.30 -3.47
CA VAL A 489 11.15 18.01 -2.06
C VAL A 489 12.19 16.91 -1.97
N THR A 490 13.14 17.09 -1.07
CA THR A 490 14.15 16.08 -0.73
C THR A 490 13.76 15.40 0.56
N PHE A 491 13.79 14.07 0.57
CA PHE A 491 13.56 13.27 1.77
C PHE A 491 14.64 12.20 1.89
N THR A 492 14.90 11.76 3.12
CA THR A 492 15.84 10.67 3.40
C THR A 492 15.07 9.42 3.75
N HIS A 493 15.44 8.29 3.17
CA HIS A 493 14.83 6.99 3.42
C HIS A 493 15.88 5.87 3.50
N LEU A 494 15.50 4.72 4.05
CA LEU A 494 16.36 3.53 4.05
C LEU A 494 16.65 3.11 2.61
N GLN A 495 17.84 2.58 2.36
CA GLN A 495 18.20 1.93 1.11
C GLN A 495 19.15 0.76 1.38
N HIS A 496 19.22 -0.18 0.44
CA HIS A 496 20.19 -1.25 0.43
C HIS A 496 21.07 -1.22 -0.82
N ALA A 497 22.30 -1.75 -0.70
CA ALA A 497 23.15 -1.98 -1.85
C ALA A 497 22.52 -3.07 -2.75
N ALA A 498 22.60 -2.91 -4.06
CA ALA A 498 22.14 -3.93 -4.99
C ALA A 498 22.92 -5.24 -4.77
N PHE A 499 22.21 -6.36 -4.79
CA PHE A 499 22.79 -7.68 -4.59
C PHE A 499 22.09 -8.74 -5.43
N ASN A 500 22.73 -9.91 -5.53
CA ASN A 500 22.25 -11.09 -6.23
C ASN A 500 22.15 -12.28 -5.27
N TYR A 501 21.08 -13.07 -5.39
CA TYR A 501 21.05 -14.44 -4.88
C TYR A 501 21.77 -15.35 -5.88
N ARG A 502 22.68 -16.18 -5.38
CA ARG A 502 23.35 -17.23 -6.14
C ARG A 502 22.99 -18.59 -5.57
N LEU A 503 22.39 -19.43 -6.39
CA LEU A 503 21.98 -20.77 -6.00
C LEU A 503 22.57 -21.79 -6.98
N GLN A 504 23.12 -22.87 -6.44
CA GLN A 504 23.52 -24.02 -7.23
C GLN A 504 22.58 -25.19 -6.95
N VAL A 505 21.95 -25.73 -8.00
CA VAL A 505 20.95 -26.79 -7.89
C VAL A 505 21.38 -27.98 -8.74
N ALA A 506 21.57 -29.14 -8.11
CA ALA A 506 21.69 -30.41 -8.81
C ALA A 506 20.30 -30.97 -9.09
N TYR A 507 20.03 -31.35 -10.34
CA TYR A 507 18.77 -31.94 -10.76
C TYR A 507 18.98 -33.23 -11.56
N SER A 508 18.34 -34.32 -11.15
CA SER A 508 18.54 -35.66 -11.74
C SER A 508 17.35 -36.16 -12.60
N GLY A 509 16.33 -35.33 -12.82
CA GLY A 509 15.14 -35.70 -13.59
C GLY A 509 15.12 -35.12 -15.01
N THR A 510 13.99 -35.22 -15.69
CA THR A 510 13.75 -34.57 -16.99
C THR A 510 13.45 -33.09 -16.80
N ALA A 511 13.84 -32.24 -17.77
CA ALA A 511 13.68 -30.79 -17.63
C ALA A 511 12.27 -30.40 -17.21
N LYS A 512 12.15 -29.64 -16.11
CA LYS A 512 10.87 -29.26 -15.52
C LYS A 512 10.94 -27.89 -14.85
N PRO A 513 9.82 -27.16 -14.76
CA PRO A 513 9.75 -25.96 -13.93
C PRO A 513 9.79 -26.30 -12.43
N ALA A 514 10.36 -25.41 -11.64
CA ALA A 514 10.29 -25.38 -10.19
C ALA A 514 9.98 -23.95 -9.72
N THR A 515 9.38 -23.80 -8.54
CA THR A 515 9.17 -22.49 -7.92
C THR A 515 10.22 -22.30 -6.84
N LEU A 516 10.99 -21.21 -6.93
CA LEU A 516 12.02 -20.84 -5.96
C LEU A 516 11.43 -19.80 -5.01
N ARG A 517 11.43 -20.11 -3.71
CA ARG A 517 10.88 -19.27 -2.63
C ARG A 517 12.01 -18.88 -1.69
N ILE A 518 12.14 -17.60 -1.38
CA ILE A 518 13.21 -17.04 -0.53
C ILE A 518 12.58 -16.28 0.63
N PHE A 519 12.98 -16.62 1.85
CA PHE A 519 12.58 -15.93 3.06
C PHE A 519 13.80 -15.53 3.89
N LEU A 520 13.66 -14.46 4.66
CA LEU A 520 14.65 -14.00 5.63
C LEU A 520 14.04 -14.00 7.03
N ALA A 521 14.72 -14.58 8.01
CA ALA A 521 14.23 -14.63 9.39
C ALA A 521 15.28 -14.11 10.39
N PRO A 522 14.88 -13.34 11.41
CA PRO A 522 15.80 -12.89 12.46
C PRO A 522 16.28 -14.07 13.30
N LYS A 523 17.54 -14.06 13.74
CA LYS A 523 18.08 -15.10 14.63
C LYS A 523 17.91 -14.79 16.11
N ARG A 524 17.90 -13.50 16.45
CA ARG A 524 17.95 -13.03 17.83
C ARG A 524 16.94 -11.91 18.08
N ASN A 525 16.51 -11.79 19.33
CA ASN A 525 15.72 -10.65 19.81
C ASN A 525 16.61 -9.44 20.17
N GLU A 526 16.02 -8.39 20.73
CA GLU A 526 16.70 -7.15 21.11
C GLU A 526 17.76 -7.32 22.22
N ARG A 527 17.71 -8.44 22.96
CA ARG A 527 18.67 -8.79 24.03
C ARG A 527 19.78 -9.71 23.53
N GLY A 528 19.82 -10.01 22.23
CA GLY A 528 20.75 -10.96 21.65
C GLY A 528 20.44 -12.43 21.97
N GLN A 529 19.26 -12.73 22.51
CA GLN A 529 18.85 -14.11 22.79
C GLN A 529 18.34 -14.77 21.51
N SER A 530 18.74 -16.02 21.26
CA SER A 530 18.25 -16.79 20.12
C SER A 530 16.75 -16.98 20.18
N LEU A 531 16.08 -16.71 19.06
CA LEU A 531 14.66 -16.97 18.89
C LEU A 531 14.43 -18.48 18.70
N THR A 532 13.31 -18.98 19.21
CA THR A 532 12.84 -20.33 18.88
C THR A 532 12.44 -20.41 17.40
N PHE A 533 12.45 -21.61 16.81
CA PHE A 533 12.00 -21.77 15.42
C PHE A 533 10.59 -21.25 15.18
N GLU A 534 9.65 -21.44 16.12
CA GLU A 534 8.28 -20.95 15.98
C GLU A 534 8.21 -19.41 15.95
N GLU A 535 9.08 -18.74 16.72
CA GLU A 535 9.22 -17.27 16.67
C GLU A 535 9.86 -16.83 15.35
N GLN A 536 10.95 -17.48 14.93
CA GLN A 536 11.61 -17.16 13.66
C GLN A 536 10.67 -17.35 12.47
N ARG A 537 9.93 -18.46 12.41
CA ARG A 537 8.98 -18.79 11.35
C ARG A 537 7.91 -17.71 11.20
N ARG A 538 7.34 -17.25 12.32
CA ARG A 538 6.34 -16.17 12.30
C ARG A 538 6.90 -14.81 11.89
N LEU A 539 8.23 -14.64 11.97
CA LEU A 539 8.95 -13.45 11.57
C LEU A 539 9.72 -13.63 10.26
N ALA A 540 9.50 -14.74 9.55
CA ALA A 540 10.08 -14.97 8.25
C ALA A 540 9.41 -14.04 7.24
N ILE A 541 10.20 -13.12 6.70
CA ILE A 541 9.74 -12.17 5.69
C ILE A 541 10.04 -12.73 4.31
N GLU A 542 9.05 -12.71 3.43
CA GLU A 542 9.24 -13.10 2.02
C GLU A 542 10.15 -12.09 1.34
N MET A 543 11.15 -12.61 0.63
CA MET A 543 12.13 -11.81 -0.09
C MET A 543 11.97 -11.95 -1.60
N ASP A 544 11.57 -13.12 -2.10
CA ASP A 544 11.31 -13.39 -3.52
C ASP A 544 10.61 -14.74 -3.71
N THR A 545 9.75 -14.84 -4.71
CA THR A 545 9.12 -16.07 -5.21
C THR A 545 9.04 -16.02 -6.72
N PHE A 546 9.71 -16.94 -7.42
CA PHE A 546 9.75 -16.94 -8.88
C PHE A 546 9.93 -18.33 -9.50
N ARG A 547 9.53 -18.47 -10.76
CA ARG A 547 9.64 -19.72 -11.53
C ARG A 547 11.04 -19.85 -12.14
N VAL A 548 11.61 -21.05 -12.06
CA VAL A 548 12.86 -21.43 -12.74
C VAL A 548 12.66 -22.72 -13.54
N ASN A 549 13.32 -22.83 -14.68
CA ASN A 549 13.32 -24.06 -15.48
C ASN A 549 14.59 -24.85 -15.17
N LEU A 550 14.45 -26.01 -14.53
CA LEU A 550 15.57 -26.89 -14.19
C LEU A 550 15.88 -27.83 -15.36
N THR A 551 17.14 -27.93 -15.74
CA THR A 551 17.65 -28.93 -16.69
C THR A 551 18.45 -30.02 -15.97
N PRO A 552 18.57 -31.24 -16.54
CA PRO A 552 19.37 -32.29 -15.92
C PRO A 552 20.83 -31.84 -15.69
N GLY A 553 21.39 -32.14 -14.51
CA GLY A 553 22.74 -31.73 -14.11
C GLY A 553 22.76 -30.53 -13.15
N ILE A 554 23.81 -29.72 -13.23
CA ILE A 554 24.00 -28.55 -12.36
C ILE A 554 23.40 -27.30 -13.00
N ASN A 555 22.50 -26.65 -12.28
CA ASN A 555 21.88 -25.38 -12.63
C ASN A 555 22.45 -24.28 -11.73
N ASN A 556 23.07 -23.26 -12.33
CA ASN A 556 23.54 -22.08 -11.60
C ASN A 556 22.53 -20.94 -11.81
N ILE A 557 21.79 -20.61 -10.76
CA ILE A 557 20.72 -19.61 -10.78
C ILE A 557 21.26 -18.32 -10.16
N ILE A 558 21.09 -17.21 -10.87
CA ILE A 558 21.41 -15.86 -10.39
C ILE A 558 20.12 -15.04 -10.43
N ARG A 559 19.68 -14.54 -9.28
CA ARG A 559 18.48 -13.69 -9.15
C ARG A 559 18.88 -12.33 -8.58
N ARG A 560 18.60 -11.27 -9.34
CA ARG A 560 18.82 -9.88 -8.91
C ARG A 560 17.78 -9.48 -7.87
N SER A 561 18.21 -8.82 -6.80
CA SER A 561 17.32 -8.21 -5.80
C SER A 561 16.30 -7.24 -6.41
N ALA A 562 16.70 -6.49 -7.45
CA ALA A 562 15.82 -5.59 -8.20
C ALA A 562 14.65 -6.28 -8.91
N ASN A 563 14.68 -7.60 -9.07
CA ASN A 563 13.61 -8.38 -9.69
C ASN A 563 12.71 -9.06 -8.65
N SER A 564 12.81 -8.70 -7.37
CA SER A 564 12.02 -9.34 -6.30
C SER A 564 10.52 -9.28 -6.59
N SER A 565 9.84 -10.43 -6.46
CA SER A 565 8.39 -10.58 -6.58
C SER A 565 7.57 -9.77 -5.54
N VAL A 566 8.25 -9.19 -4.56
CA VAL A 566 7.65 -8.47 -3.42
C VAL A 566 7.58 -6.98 -3.70
N THR A 567 8.49 -6.46 -4.54
CA THR A 567 8.78 -5.02 -4.57
C THR A 567 8.48 -4.34 -5.89
N ILE A 568 8.34 -3.01 -5.84
CA ILE A 568 8.34 -2.13 -7.01
C ILE A 568 9.52 -1.13 -6.95
N PRO A 569 10.14 -0.79 -8.10
CA PRO A 569 11.14 0.25 -8.22
C PRO A 569 10.68 1.63 -7.75
N TYR A 570 11.66 2.48 -7.45
CA TYR A 570 11.47 3.87 -7.04
C TYR A 570 10.59 4.65 -8.02
N GLU A 571 10.81 4.49 -9.33
CA GLU A 571 10.09 5.22 -10.37
C GLU A 571 8.60 4.87 -10.38
N ARG A 572 8.22 3.63 -10.05
CA ARG A 572 6.79 3.25 -9.94
C ARG A 572 6.13 3.80 -8.68
N THR A 573 6.92 4.07 -7.64
CA THR A 573 6.42 4.61 -6.37
C THR A 573 6.26 6.14 -6.42
N PHE A 574 7.26 6.85 -6.96
CA PHE A 574 7.40 8.29 -6.78
C PHE A 574 7.30 9.13 -8.07
N ARG A 575 7.40 8.55 -9.28
CA ARG A 575 7.40 9.35 -10.53
C ARG A 575 6.06 10.04 -10.73
N ASN A 576 6.12 11.33 -11.08
CA ASN A 576 4.94 12.12 -11.41
C ASN A 576 4.51 11.86 -12.87
N VAL A 577 3.45 11.07 -13.05
CA VAL A 577 2.88 10.77 -14.38
C VAL A 577 2.03 11.91 -14.95
N ALA A 578 1.59 12.86 -14.11
CA ALA A 578 0.80 14.00 -14.56
C ALA A 578 1.62 15.01 -15.37
N ASN A 579 2.96 15.01 -15.25
CA ASN A 579 3.85 15.99 -15.89
C ASN A 579 4.82 15.37 -16.94
N THR A 580 4.87 14.05 -17.10
CA THR A 580 5.74 13.40 -18.10
C THR A 580 5.11 13.29 -19.49
N ASN A 581 5.93 13.54 -20.52
CA ASN A 581 5.56 13.34 -21.92
C ASN A 581 5.19 11.88 -22.22
N ILE A 582 4.20 11.72 -23.09
CA ILE A 582 3.31 10.57 -23.32
C ILE A 582 4.02 9.36 -24.01
N GLY A 583 5.35 9.30 -24.01
CA GLY A 583 6.16 8.30 -24.73
C GLY A 583 6.40 6.97 -24.01
N ASP A 584 6.29 6.91 -22.68
CA ASP A 584 6.51 5.67 -21.91
C ASP A 584 5.20 4.88 -21.74
N ALA A 585 4.65 4.36 -22.84
CA ALA A 585 3.52 3.41 -22.82
C ALA A 585 3.81 2.12 -22.00
N ASN A 586 5.06 1.92 -21.58
CA ASN A 586 5.53 0.80 -20.78
C ASN A 586 5.33 0.97 -19.26
N PHE A 587 4.99 2.17 -18.77
CA PHE A 587 4.64 2.39 -17.36
C PHE A 587 3.13 2.38 -17.16
N ARG A 588 2.54 1.18 -17.27
CA ARG A 588 1.16 0.93 -16.82
C ARG A 588 1.11 1.09 -15.30
N PHE A 589 0.03 1.66 -14.76
CA PHE A 589 -0.09 2.00 -13.34
C PHE A 589 -0.13 0.75 -12.47
N CYS A 590 0.92 0.62 -11.64
CA CYS A 590 1.17 -0.53 -10.78
C CYS A 590 1.83 -0.06 -9.49
N GLY A 591 1.15 0.86 -8.80
CA GLY A 591 1.64 1.43 -7.53
C GLY A 591 1.47 0.47 -6.34
N CYS A 592 0.75 -0.64 -6.51
CA CYS A 592 0.73 -1.68 -5.49
C CYS A 592 2.01 -2.50 -5.55
N GLY A 593 2.82 -2.39 -4.50
CA GLY A 593 3.87 -3.32 -4.14
C GLY A 593 4.83 -2.70 -3.13
N TRP A 594 5.59 -3.53 -2.43
CA TRP A 594 6.49 -3.04 -1.37
C TRP A 594 7.59 -2.16 -1.97
N PRO A 595 8.03 -1.07 -1.33
CA PRO A 595 9.10 -0.26 -1.91
C PRO A 595 10.41 -1.04 -2.00
N SER A 596 11.07 -1.02 -3.16
CA SER A 596 12.33 -1.75 -3.36
C SER A 596 13.39 -1.38 -2.32
N HIS A 597 13.45 -0.11 -1.93
CA HIS A 597 14.41 0.39 -0.93
C HIS A 597 14.16 -0.14 0.49
N MET A 598 13.00 -0.75 0.73
CA MET A 598 12.60 -1.39 1.99
C MET A 598 12.64 -2.93 1.91
N LEU A 599 13.21 -3.52 0.85
CA LEU A 599 13.30 -4.99 0.69
C LEU A 599 14.05 -5.63 1.87
N VAL A 600 15.20 -5.06 2.22
CA VAL A 600 16.13 -5.55 3.24
C VAL A 600 15.92 -4.78 4.54
N PRO A 601 15.79 -5.45 5.70
CA PRO A 601 15.72 -4.77 6.98
C PRO A 601 16.92 -3.85 7.22
N LYS A 602 16.76 -2.78 8.01
CA LYS A 602 17.85 -1.84 8.28
C LYS A 602 19.07 -2.51 8.90
N GLY A 603 18.88 -3.39 9.89
CA GLY A 603 19.99 -3.94 10.67
C GLY A 603 20.63 -2.88 11.59
N ASP A 604 21.88 -3.10 11.99
CA ASP A 604 22.64 -2.20 12.86
C ASP A 604 24.08 -2.01 12.35
N GLN A 605 24.84 -1.13 13.01
CA GLN A 605 26.21 -0.79 12.61
C GLN A 605 27.22 -1.93 12.83
N PHE A 606 26.92 -2.87 13.72
CA PHE A 606 27.79 -4.00 14.04
C PHE A 606 27.61 -5.16 13.04
N GLY A 607 26.41 -5.29 12.51
CA GLY A 607 25.97 -6.40 11.67
C GLY A 607 25.02 -7.30 12.45
N VAL A 608 23.80 -7.47 11.93
CA VAL A 608 22.80 -8.37 12.50
C VAL A 608 22.75 -9.65 11.67
N GLU A 609 22.84 -10.80 12.32
CA GLU A 609 22.74 -12.11 11.66
C GLU A 609 21.28 -12.52 11.43
N TYR A 610 21.02 -13.04 10.23
CA TYR A 610 19.74 -13.58 9.80
C TYR A 610 19.92 -14.97 9.21
N ASP A 611 18.85 -15.77 9.23
CA ASP A 611 18.75 -17.00 8.47
C ASP A 611 18.04 -16.71 7.14
N LEU A 612 18.78 -16.80 6.04
CA LEU A 612 18.26 -16.77 4.68
C LEU A 612 17.86 -18.19 4.28
N PHE A 613 16.57 -18.41 4.09
CA PHE A 613 16.00 -19.70 3.71
C PHE A 613 15.60 -19.67 2.23
N ALA A 614 15.93 -20.73 1.50
CA ALA A 614 15.43 -20.95 0.14
C ALA A 614 14.85 -22.37 -0.01
N MET A 615 13.78 -22.46 -0.78
CA MET A 615 13.11 -23.71 -1.15
C MET A 615 12.85 -23.75 -2.65
N LEU A 616 13.13 -24.89 -3.29
CA LEU A 616 12.64 -25.21 -4.63
C LEU A 616 11.44 -26.15 -4.51
N SER A 617 10.22 -25.61 -4.54
CA SER A 617 8.99 -26.41 -4.53
C SER A 617 8.64 -26.94 -5.92
N ASP A 618 7.84 -28.00 -5.94
CA ASP A 618 7.38 -28.64 -7.18
C ASP A 618 6.35 -27.75 -7.88
N HIS A 619 6.71 -27.22 -9.06
CA HIS A 619 5.87 -26.26 -9.76
C HIS A 619 4.53 -26.86 -10.19
N GLU A 620 4.42 -28.17 -10.41
CA GLU A 620 3.15 -28.80 -10.76
C GLU A 620 2.10 -28.68 -9.66
N GLN A 621 2.53 -28.57 -8.40
CA GLN A 621 1.65 -28.35 -7.25
C GLN A 621 1.44 -26.86 -6.93
N ASP A 622 2.28 -25.99 -7.48
CA ASP A 622 2.25 -24.55 -7.23
C ASP A 622 1.55 -23.78 -8.37
N ARG A 623 1.49 -24.37 -9.57
CA ARG A 623 1.05 -23.67 -10.78
C ARG A 623 -0.42 -23.27 -10.72
N VAL A 624 -0.68 -22.09 -11.26
CA VAL A 624 -2.02 -21.61 -11.58
C VAL A 624 -2.01 -21.23 -13.06
N ASN A 625 -3.01 -21.71 -13.80
CA ASN A 625 -3.13 -21.44 -15.24
C ASN A 625 -4.09 -20.26 -15.50
N PRO A 626 -3.81 -19.41 -16.52
CA PRO A 626 -2.63 -19.41 -17.37
C PRO A 626 -1.37 -18.89 -16.66
N LEU A 627 -0.20 -19.37 -17.10
CA LEU A 627 1.08 -18.84 -16.61
C LEU A 627 1.23 -17.35 -16.96
N PHE A 628 2.01 -16.65 -16.13
CA PHE A 628 2.35 -15.25 -16.33
C PHE A 628 3.85 -15.05 -16.53
N ASP A 629 4.20 -13.91 -17.12
CA ASP A 629 5.56 -13.35 -17.15
C ASP A 629 5.65 -12.23 -16.11
N GLU A 630 6.58 -12.39 -15.17
CA GLU A 630 6.88 -11.40 -14.13
C GLU A 630 7.47 -10.10 -14.72
N ARG A 631 8.03 -10.15 -15.94
CA ARG A 631 8.73 -9.02 -16.57
C ARG A 631 7.83 -8.08 -17.35
N THR A 632 6.55 -8.44 -17.53
CA THR A 632 5.58 -7.65 -18.28
C THR A 632 4.42 -7.23 -17.41
N ASP A 633 3.68 -6.21 -17.85
CA ASP A 633 2.37 -5.81 -17.30
C ASP A 633 2.34 -5.62 -15.77
N CYS A 634 3.49 -5.27 -15.18
CA CYS A 634 3.69 -5.11 -13.74
C CYS A 634 3.34 -6.33 -12.88
N ASN A 635 3.64 -7.51 -13.38
CA ASN A 635 3.40 -8.74 -12.63
C ASN A 635 4.51 -9.05 -11.61
N ASP A 636 5.40 -8.09 -11.34
CA ASP A 636 6.60 -8.23 -10.52
C ASP A 636 6.38 -7.97 -9.03
N ALA A 637 5.23 -7.43 -8.60
CA ALA A 637 4.89 -7.27 -7.17
C ALA A 637 3.79 -8.24 -6.70
N HIS A 638 3.69 -9.40 -7.34
CA HIS A 638 2.56 -10.31 -7.16
C HIS A 638 2.45 -10.92 -5.76
N SER A 639 3.53 -10.90 -4.95
CA SER A 639 3.51 -11.49 -3.60
C SER A 639 2.51 -10.79 -2.67
N PHE A 640 2.41 -9.46 -2.74
CA PHE A 640 1.48 -8.68 -1.92
C PHE A 640 0.27 -8.15 -2.70
N CYS A 641 0.37 -8.11 -4.03
CA CYS A 641 -0.64 -7.46 -4.88
C CYS A 641 -1.33 -8.41 -5.86
N GLY A 642 -0.99 -9.70 -5.87
CA GLY A 642 -1.50 -10.66 -6.83
C GLY A 642 -1.24 -10.22 -8.27
N LEU A 643 -2.10 -10.69 -9.18
CA LEU A 643 -2.08 -10.26 -10.59
C LEU A 643 -3.37 -9.50 -10.91
N ARG A 644 -3.25 -8.40 -11.66
CA ARG A 644 -4.41 -7.64 -12.11
C ARG A 644 -5.32 -8.52 -12.97
N ASP A 645 -6.60 -8.54 -12.61
CA ASP A 645 -7.70 -9.26 -13.27
C ASP A 645 -7.41 -10.75 -13.53
N ARG A 646 -6.56 -11.35 -12.69
CA ARG A 646 -6.13 -12.75 -12.76
C ARG A 646 -6.11 -13.36 -11.36
N THR A 647 -6.00 -14.68 -11.33
CA THR A 647 -5.81 -15.44 -10.09
C THR A 647 -4.44 -15.16 -9.48
N TYR A 648 -4.33 -15.32 -8.15
CA TYR A 648 -3.05 -15.28 -7.47
C TYR A 648 -2.13 -16.36 -8.06
N PRO A 649 -0.88 -16.05 -8.43
CA PRO A 649 -0.07 -16.91 -9.30
C PRO A 649 0.55 -18.13 -8.62
N ASP A 650 0.08 -18.48 -7.42
CA ASP A 650 0.57 -19.60 -6.62
C ASP A 650 -0.59 -20.33 -5.95
N ALA A 651 -0.71 -21.62 -6.24
CA ALA A 651 -1.74 -22.49 -5.71
C ALA A 651 -1.52 -22.84 -4.22
N ARG A 652 -0.36 -22.51 -3.63
CA ARG A 652 -0.09 -22.71 -2.21
C ARG A 652 -0.77 -21.63 -1.35
N ASN A 653 -0.90 -21.92 -0.06
CA ASN A 653 -1.23 -20.89 0.92
C ASN A 653 -0.17 -19.79 0.91
N MET A 654 -0.60 -18.54 1.03
CA MET A 654 0.34 -17.42 1.09
C MET A 654 1.19 -17.53 2.37
N GLY A 655 2.51 -17.46 2.21
CA GLY A 655 3.49 -17.75 3.27
C GLY A 655 4.02 -19.18 3.30
N PHE A 656 3.61 -20.05 2.37
CA PHE A 656 4.16 -21.40 2.25
C PHE A 656 5.69 -21.38 2.07
N PRO A 657 6.45 -22.25 2.75
CA PRO A 657 6.01 -23.36 3.63
C PRO A 657 5.94 -22.97 5.13
N LEU A 658 6.06 -21.69 5.44
CA LEU A 658 6.26 -21.18 6.79
C LEU A 658 4.98 -20.64 7.42
N ASP A 659 3.82 -20.71 6.77
CA ASP A 659 2.55 -20.24 7.33
C ASP A 659 1.96 -21.22 8.37
N ARG A 660 2.30 -22.51 8.28
CA ARG A 660 1.87 -23.55 9.24
C ARG A 660 2.93 -23.86 10.29
N ARG A 661 2.48 -24.36 11.44
CA ARG A 661 3.36 -24.93 12.47
C ARG A 661 4.10 -26.16 11.93
N VAL A 662 5.24 -26.45 12.53
CA VAL A 662 6.04 -27.65 12.27
C VAL A 662 5.96 -28.63 13.45
N ALA A 663 6.52 -29.82 13.28
CA ALA A 663 6.65 -30.77 14.38
C ALA A 663 7.51 -30.20 15.53
N ASN A 664 7.14 -30.49 16.78
CA ASN A 664 7.86 -30.02 17.98
C ASN A 664 9.33 -30.48 18.06
N THR A 665 9.74 -31.44 17.23
CA THR A 665 11.12 -31.89 17.09
C THR A 665 12.01 -30.91 16.33
N VAL A 666 11.43 -30.02 15.52
CA VAL A 666 12.15 -28.99 14.76
C VAL A 666 12.42 -27.79 15.68
N ARG A 667 13.70 -27.53 15.99
CA ARG A 667 14.11 -26.47 16.92
C ARG A 667 14.82 -25.31 16.23
N SER A 668 15.26 -25.49 14.98
CA SER A 668 15.99 -24.53 14.18
C SER A 668 15.64 -24.65 12.69
N PHE A 669 16.04 -23.67 11.87
CA PHE A 669 15.95 -23.80 10.41
C PHE A 669 16.80 -24.97 9.89
N GLN A 670 17.95 -25.25 10.50
CA GLN A 670 18.76 -26.41 10.14
C GLN A 670 17.99 -27.72 10.33
N ASP A 671 17.26 -27.87 11.43
CA ASP A 671 16.41 -29.04 11.66
C ASP A 671 15.25 -29.11 10.65
N PHE A 672 14.67 -27.95 10.29
CA PHE A 672 13.56 -27.88 9.34
C PHE A 672 13.99 -28.33 7.94
N VAL A 673 15.17 -27.90 7.47
CA VAL A 673 15.65 -28.22 6.11
C VAL A 673 16.35 -29.57 6.01
N ALA A 674 16.87 -30.13 7.11
CA ALA A 674 17.65 -31.38 7.09
C ALA A 674 16.98 -32.56 6.35
N PRO A 675 15.66 -32.78 6.45
CA PRO A 675 14.98 -33.88 5.73
C PRO A 675 14.73 -33.61 4.23
N TYR A 676 15.02 -32.41 3.72
CA TYR A 676 14.58 -31.92 2.42
C TYR A 676 15.75 -31.38 1.59
N GLN A 677 16.22 -32.15 0.61
CA GLN A 677 17.32 -31.75 -0.27
C GLN A 677 17.02 -30.51 -1.12
N ASN A 678 15.74 -30.22 -1.37
CA ASN A 678 15.30 -29.05 -2.14
C ASN A 678 15.23 -27.76 -1.30
N MET A 679 15.67 -27.79 -0.04
CA MET A 679 15.72 -26.63 0.85
C MET A 679 17.15 -26.38 1.35
N ARG A 680 17.46 -25.13 1.64
CA ARG A 680 18.73 -24.75 2.29
C ARG A 680 18.54 -23.47 3.10
N VAL A 681 19.30 -23.37 4.18
CA VAL A 681 19.44 -22.15 4.97
C VAL A 681 20.90 -21.70 4.92
N ALA A 682 21.12 -20.39 4.83
CA ALA A 682 22.43 -19.74 4.92
C ALA A 682 22.35 -18.60 5.94
N THR A 683 23.37 -18.46 6.80
CA THR A 683 23.45 -17.29 7.66
C THR A 683 24.01 -16.12 6.85
N ILE A 684 23.30 -15.00 6.87
CA ILE A 684 23.74 -13.74 6.26
C ILE A 684 23.83 -12.65 7.33
N THR A 685 24.69 -11.66 7.10
CA THR A 685 24.83 -10.48 7.96
C THR A 685 24.31 -9.24 7.23
N ILE A 686 23.45 -8.47 7.89
CA ILE A 686 23.01 -7.15 7.38
C ILE A 686 23.67 -6.08 8.23
N ARG A 687 24.45 -5.19 7.59
CA ARG A 687 25.13 -4.08 8.25
C ARG A 687 24.62 -2.74 7.75
N PHE A 688 24.19 -1.91 8.69
CA PHE A 688 23.80 -0.53 8.45
C PHE A 688 25.02 0.40 8.48
N THR A 689 25.19 1.19 7.44
CA THR A 689 26.18 2.27 7.37
C THR A 689 25.45 3.60 7.52
N ASN A 690 25.77 4.35 8.57
CA ASN A 690 25.14 5.65 8.84
C ASN A 690 25.72 6.76 7.95
N THR A 691 25.60 6.57 6.64
CA THR A 691 26.01 7.50 5.60
C THR A 691 24.83 7.79 4.71
N VAL A 692 24.69 9.06 4.33
CA VAL A 692 23.68 9.52 3.39
C VAL A 692 24.27 9.57 1.99
N VAL A 693 23.61 8.93 1.03
CA VAL A 693 23.99 8.89 -0.38
C VAL A 693 22.89 9.55 -1.21
N GLU A 694 23.24 10.47 -2.11
CA GLU A 694 22.28 11.07 -3.04
C GLU A 694 21.87 10.06 -4.12
N ARG A 695 20.59 10.02 -4.47
CA ARG A 695 20.10 9.28 -5.64
C ARG A 695 20.53 10.02 -6.91
N THR A 696 21.49 9.44 -7.64
CA THR A 696 21.95 9.90 -8.96
C THR A 696 20.94 9.62 -10.06
#